data_AF-A0A2E1X6S2-F1
#
_entry.id   AF-A0A2E1X6S2-F1
#
_cell.length_a   1.000
_cell.length_b   1.000
_cell.length_c   1.000
_cell.angle_alpha   90.00
_cell.angle_beta   90.00
_cell.angle_gamma   90.00
#
_symmetry.space_group_name_H-M   'P 1'
#
loop_
_entity.id
_entity.type
_entity.pdbx_description
1 polymer ?
#
loop_
_entity_poly.entity_id
_entity_poly.type
_entity_poly.pdbx_seq_one_letter_code
_entity_poly.pdbx_strand_id
1 'polypeptide(L)'
;MVASSSMTRLAHSICFVGSMAILCFIVGCQPSSRPELISARIEGFLDDGIGHDDQIVLVLDMPVSLNGNPRTGLIFSPTATAKAKSYSIQAGSARNILIVDIESGFEDLVARGNFEAGSSTSISLDLGLIGLATDDGKPLSGMIGPVDLEPPPPDPALLIVARWIDSDQSSTVNQEDLLLLQWDQPVQISDQLRARKLEISQALVRLSVEGDRLGSLNTPARFLDGPLSRETRILLGNHPLLTIDGIYDPGRSRYEGSPSGIAVGATTILPTTTLNTLQGAGVASPRVIDIEGECNPWQELPLPIQLPALEGHTLTHLPGGQVLLTGGRILRPGGGHRVVADAWILDPQGDHRGPIPMHAPRRGHTATLLPGEDGIHDTDDDLVILIGGWDGSQTRKDSEVMLLSSTTKEFVQLETGTPRFEHSAHPTGDGNSVILVGGRLDDKQLNGLIEQLDVRISKNDDGITFDVTRNALGQLKYPRHQHASILFEDSEQPLLFIYGGYGGSLGTPHVQLTGENCRILDEPEAFRIRTSAGYARPLLMPPGADLPGPRRGLHLFPLDDSTGQGNRALLVAGTRKEAILDAFSPVQITECRTAYTLYAEDPGGGRIRLDWTSAGRLPVEMFQPCIAAIPGGRILVAGGLEKEGRPTAEAAIYDPVSGILERVCRTMTDSLEDSRAPLASRAVSLWGGALILGASPENQTCQAILFRLGN
;
A
#
# COMPACT_ATOMS: atom_id res chain seq x y z
N MET A 1 -16.32 73.87 38.34
CA MET A 1 -17.08 74.65 37.33
C MET A 1 -17.52 73.70 36.23
N VAL A 2 -18.69 73.92 35.60
CA VAL A 2 -19.16 73.38 34.29
C VAL A 2 -18.64 71.95 33.90
N ALA A 3 -19.35 70.84 34.15
CA ALA A 3 -20.56 70.31 33.44
C ALA A 3 -20.25 69.76 32.01
N SER A 4 -20.84 68.67 31.48
CA SER A 4 -21.77 67.59 31.94
C SER A 4 -21.60 66.36 30.98
N SER A 5 -22.44 65.33 30.73
CA SER A 5 -23.81 64.82 31.06
C SER A 5 -23.95 63.41 30.39
N SER A 6 -24.77 62.40 30.76
CA SER A 6 -25.41 61.94 32.02
C SER A 6 -26.34 60.72 31.75
N MET A 7 -26.48 59.76 32.69
CA MET A 7 -27.44 58.60 32.69
C MET A 7 -27.12 57.44 31.70
N THR A 8 -27.63 56.19 31.83
CA THR A 8 -28.87 55.70 32.49
C THR A 8 -28.82 54.25 33.02
N ARG A 9 -29.37 54.03 34.23
CA ARG A 9 -29.94 52.78 34.85
C ARG A 9 -29.42 51.38 34.43
N LEU A 10 -28.92 50.63 35.43
CA LEU A 10 -29.20 49.19 35.52
C LEU A 10 -30.68 48.96 35.86
N ALA A 11 -31.27 47.87 35.38
CA ALA A 11 -32.53 47.32 35.86
C ALA A 11 -32.32 45.86 36.30
N HIS A 12 -32.37 45.60 37.60
CA HIS A 12 -32.46 44.24 38.13
C HIS A 12 -33.93 43.85 38.29
N SER A 13 -34.30 42.67 37.81
CA SER A 13 -35.56 41.99 38.14
C SER A 13 -35.28 40.51 38.38
N ILE A 14 -35.06 40.17 39.65
CA ILE A 14 -34.99 38.78 40.11
C ILE A 14 -36.42 38.35 40.44
N CYS A 15 -36.87 37.22 39.88
CA CYS A 15 -38.15 36.60 40.22
C CYS A 15 -37.87 35.15 40.67
N PHE A 16 -38.38 34.78 41.85
CA PHE A 16 -37.97 33.56 42.55
C PHE A 16 -39.19 32.71 42.95
N VAL A 17 -39.44 31.61 42.25
CA VAL A 17 -40.38 30.56 42.67
C VAL A 17 -39.92 29.20 42.13
N GLY A 18 -39.82 28.18 43.00
CA GLY A 18 -40.02 26.77 42.60
C GLY A 18 -38.83 25.95 42.07
N SER A 19 -37.94 25.52 42.98
CA SER A 19 -37.14 24.27 42.96
C SER A 19 -36.18 23.95 41.79
N MET A 20 -34.93 23.63 42.17
CA MET A 20 -33.84 23.04 41.36
C MET A 20 -33.43 23.80 40.08
N ALA A 21 -32.48 24.72 40.25
CA ALA A 21 -31.56 25.14 39.19
C ALA A 21 -30.14 24.63 39.52
N ILE A 22 -29.47 24.01 38.55
CA ILE A 22 -28.07 23.58 38.68
C ILE A 22 -27.16 24.81 38.49
N LEU A 23 -26.17 24.98 39.37
CA LEU A 23 -25.28 26.14 39.38
C LEU A 23 -24.16 26.02 38.32
N CYS A 24 -24.52 26.10 37.04
CA CYS A 24 -23.54 26.18 35.95
C CYS A 24 -22.79 27.52 35.99
N PHE A 25 -21.61 27.54 36.61
CA PHE A 25 -20.62 28.61 36.45
C PHE A 25 -20.07 28.59 35.01
N ILE A 26 -20.75 29.27 34.09
CA ILE A 26 -20.15 29.64 32.81
C ILE A 26 -19.16 30.78 33.09
N VAL A 27 -17.91 30.43 33.34
CA VAL A 27 -16.79 31.37 33.24
C VAL A 27 -16.61 31.67 31.76
N GLY A 28 -17.32 32.69 31.29
CA GLY A 28 -17.19 33.18 29.92
C GLY A 28 -15.84 33.89 29.75
N CYS A 29 -14.80 33.13 29.43
CA CYS A 29 -13.59 33.69 28.84
C CYS A 29 -14.01 34.48 27.59
N GLN A 30 -13.65 35.76 27.53
CA GLN A 30 -13.65 36.45 26.25
C GLN A 30 -12.61 35.75 25.37
N PRO A 31 -12.90 35.41 24.10
CA PRO A 31 -11.88 34.86 23.22
C PRO A 31 -10.73 35.86 23.09
N SER A 32 -9.52 35.42 23.43
CA SER A 32 -8.29 36.16 23.23
C SER A 32 -8.13 36.49 21.74
N SER A 33 -8.09 37.78 21.41
CA SER A 33 -7.85 38.22 20.02
C SER A 33 -6.35 38.19 19.67
N ARG A 34 -5.67 37.13 20.12
CA ARG A 34 -4.21 36.91 20.06
C ARG A 34 -3.98 35.39 20.19
N PRO A 35 -3.18 34.78 19.28
CA PRO A 35 -2.92 33.35 19.34
C PRO A 35 -2.03 32.98 20.53
N GLU A 36 -2.13 31.74 20.98
CA GLU A 36 -1.21 31.06 21.89
C GLU A 36 -0.62 29.81 21.20
N LEU A 37 0.59 29.41 21.60
CA LEU A 37 1.25 28.20 21.11
C LEU A 37 0.78 27.02 21.97
N ILE A 38 0.21 26.00 21.33
CA ILE A 38 -0.29 24.78 21.98
C ILE A 38 0.81 23.71 22.05
N SER A 39 1.48 23.43 20.94
CA SER A 39 2.51 22.39 20.87
C SER A 39 3.60 22.71 19.86
N ALA A 40 4.77 22.10 20.08
CA ALA A 40 5.90 22.10 19.18
C ALA A 40 6.50 20.68 19.18
N ARG A 41 6.52 20.02 18.02
CA ARG A 41 7.09 18.67 17.88
C ARG A 41 8.07 18.59 16.72
N ILE A 42 9.08 17.73 16.84
CA ILE A 42 9.98 17.37 15.75
C ILE A 42 9.34 16.24 14.94
N GLU A 43 9.39 16.33 13.60
CA GLU A 43 9.09 15.25 12.67
C GLU A 43 10.37 14.97 11.86
N GLY A 44 10.89 13.75 11.96
CA GLY A 44 12.24 13.38 11.52
C GLY A 44 12.72 12.02 12.05
N PHE A 45 13.87 11.52 11.56
CA PHE A 45 14.46 10.24 11.99
C PHE A 45 15.56 10.44 13.06
N LEU A 46 15.31 10.05 14.30
CA LEU A 46 16.22 10.31 15.45
C LEU A 46 17.62 9.65 15.40
N ASP A 47 17.85 8.65 14.54
CA ASP A 47 19.07 7.85 14.58
C ASP A 47 20.31 8.56 14.00
N ASP A 48 20.13 9.61 13.18
CA ASP A 48 21.23 10.46 12.71
C ASP A 48 21.33 11.80 13.46
N GLY A 49 20.23 12.46 13.82
CA GLY A 49 20.23 13.57 14.78
C GLY A 49 19.02 14.50 14.67
N ILE A 50 19.29 15.77 14.34
CA ILE A 50 18.33 16.64 13.64
C ILE A 50 19.05 17.16 12.39
N GLY A 51 18.54 16.79 11.22
CA GLY A 51 19.14 16.97 9.90
C GLY A 51 18.75 18.25 9.16
N HIS A 52 18.88 18.21 7.83
CA HIS A 52 18.48 19.27 6.89
C HIS A 52 17.03 19.12 6.38
N ASP A 53 16.46 17.93 6.56
CA ASP A 53 15.18 17.52 5.99
C ASP A 53 14.09 17.32 7.06
N ASP A 54 14.48 17.44 8.34
CA ASP A 54 13.58 17.39 9.49
C ASP A 54 12.78 18.70 9.66
N GLN A 55 11.62 18.59 10.29
CA GLN A 55 10.70 19.72 10.49
C GLN A 55 10.32 19.90 11.96
N ILE A 56 10.12 21.15 12.41
CA ILE A 56 9.38 21.41 13.65
C ILE A 56 7.96 21.85 13.30
N VAL A 57 6.97 21.05 13.69
CA VAL A 57 5.56 21.39 13.53
C VAL A 57 5.07 22.14 14.78
N LEU A 58 4.62 23.38 14.56
CA LEU A 58 4.11 24.28 15.58
C LEU A 58 2.60 24.43 15.44
N VAL A 59 1.84 24.24 16.53
CA VAL A 59 0.37 24.33 16.51
C VAL A 59 -0.11 25.48 17.40
N LEU A 60 -0.91 26.38 16.82
CA LEU A 60 -1.55 27.50 17.48
C LEU A 60 -3.03 27.19 17.82
N ASP A 61 -3.59 27.91 18.78
CA ASP A 61 -5.00 27.79 19.19
C ASP A 61 -6.02 28.39 18.20
N MET A 62 -5.58 29.31 17.34
CA MET A 62 -6.40 30.01 16.35
C MET A 62 -5.70 30.13 14.99
N PRO A 63 -6.44 30.26 13.87
CA PRO A 63 -5.85 30.46 12.55
C PRO A 63 -5.12 31.81 12.44
N VAL A 64 -4.04 31.81 11.65
CA VAL A 64 -3.19 32.96 11.37
C VAL A 64 -2.80 33.00 9.89
N SER A 65 -2.48 34.19 9.41
CA SER A 65 -1.91 34.44 8.08
C SER A 65 -0.41 34.71 8.19
N LEU A 66 0.40 33.95 7.43
CA LEU A 66 1.85 34.11 7.34
C LEU A 66 2.23 34.91 6.08
N ASN A 67 3.13 35.90 6.22
CA ASN A 67 3.52 36.78 5.12
C ASN A 67 4.89 36.37 4.54
N GLY A 68 4.88 35.43 3.59
CA GLY A 68 6.09 34.83 3.01
C GLY A 68 6.75 33.82 3.95
N ASN A 69 8.02 33.50 3.72
CA ASN A 69 8.76 32.49 4.49
C ASN A 69 9.80 33.19 5.39
N PRO A 70 9.43 33.65 6.60
CA PRO A 70 10.37 34.33 7.50
C PRO A 70 11.40 33.36 8.06
N ARG A 71 12.58 33.90 8.34
CA ARG A 71 13.78 33.17 8.81
C ARG A 71 14.22 33.66 10.20
N THR A 72 13.25 34.18 10.95
CA THR A 72 13.41 34.97 12.18
C THR A 72 12.20 34.82 13.08
N GLY A 73 12.41 34.92 14.39
CA GLY A 73 11.34 34.97 15.39
C GLY A 73 11.13 33.69 16.20
N LEU A 74 11.83 32.59 15.89
CA LEU A 74 11.95 31.43 16.80
C LEU A 74 13.01 31.72 17.87
N ILE A 75 12.67 31.44 19.13
CA ILE A 75 13.55 31.61 20.30
C ILE A 75 13.56 30.31 21.09
N PHE A 76 14.74 29.70 21.26
CA PHE A 76 14.93 28.44 21.97
C PHE A 76 15.51 28.67 23.38
N SER A 77 14.97 27.96 24.37
CA SER A 77 15.37 28.02 25.79
C SER A 77 15.57 26.62 26.37
N PRO A 78 16.75 26.27 26.94
CA PRO A 78 17.93 27.11 27.10
C PRO A 78 18.57 27.50 25.75
N THR A 79 19.26 28.64 25.73
CA THR A 79 19.90 29.15 24.50
C THR A 79 21.13 28.32 24.16
N ALA A 80 20.92 27.29 23.35
CA ALA A 80 21.95 26.34 22.92
C ALA A 80 23.05 27.00 22.06
N THR A 81 24.18 26.32 21.90
CA THR A 81 25.49 27.00 21.84
C THR A 81 26.01 27.34 20.44
N ALA A 82 26.39 28.61 20.29
CA ALA A 82 27.43 29.15 19.38
C ALA A 82 27.28 28.99 17.85
N LYS A 83 26.58 27.98 17.32
CA LYS A 83 26.20 27.90 15.91
C LYS A 83 25.01 28.84 15.65
N ALA A 84 25.01 29.51 14.50
CA ALA A 84 23.82 30.19 14.01
C ALA A 84 22.83 29.14 13.49
N LYS A 85 21.57 29.22 13.91
CA LYS A 85 20.51 28.32 13.48
C LYS A 85 19.82 28.89 12.25
N SER A 86 19.89 28.18 11.13
CA SER A 86 19.21 28.57 9.89
C SER A 86 17.96 27.72 9.69
N TYR A 87 16.85 28.37 9.40
CA TYR A 87 15.54 27.76 9.24
C TYR A 87 14.65 28.63 8.34
N SER A 88 13.58 28.02 7.84
CA SER A 88 12.50 28.66 7.10
C SER A 88 11.19 28.35 7.83
N ILE A 89 10.31 29.34 8.03
CA ILE A 89 8.96 29.08 8.56
C ILE A 89 7.96 29.16 7.39
N GLN A 90 7.09 28.17 7.26
CA GLN A 90 6.02 28.09 6.27
C GLN A 90 4.66 27.91 6.96
N ALA A 91 3.58 28.18 6.22
CA ALA A 91 2.23 27.87 6.69
C ALA A 91 1.95 26.37 6.47
N GLY A 92 1.44 25.69 7.50
CA GLY A 92 1.07 24.28 7.42
C GLY A 92 -0.25 24.04 6.67
N SER A 93 -0.62 22.77 6.51
CA SER A 93 -1.85 22.33 5.83
C SER A 93 -3.14 22.84 6.48
N ALA A 94 -3.10 23.16 7.79
CA ALA A 94 -4.16 23.89 8.49
C ALA A 94 -3.66 25.28 8.90
N ARG A 95 -4.54 26.29 8.86
CA ARG A 95 -4.19 27.71 9.08
C ARG A 95 -3.71 28.07 10.49
N ASN A 96 -3.83 27.17 11.45
CA ASN A 96 -3.28 27.31 12.80
C ASN A 96 -1.96 26.52 12.98
N ILE A 97 -1.40 25.94 11.91
CA ILE A 97 -0.14 25.21 11.93
C ILE A 97 0.92 26.03 11.20
N LEU A 98 2.12 26.09 11.78
CA LEU A 98 3.32 26.58 11.12
C LEU A 98 4.34 25.43 11.05
N ILE A 99 4.98 25.28 9.91
CA ILE A 99 6.06 24.31 9.70
C ILE A 99 7.38 25.08 9.75
N VAL A 100 8.38 24.56 10.46
CA VAL A 100 9.74 25.08 10.44
C VAL A 100 10.63 24.07 9.71
N ASP A 101 11.06 24.42 8.51
CA ASP A 101 12.08 23.66 7.77
C ASP A 101 13.45 23.95 8.40
N ILE A 102 14.20 22.91 8.74
CA ILE A 102 15.48 23.02 9.47
C ILE A 102 16.64 22.99 8.47
N GLU A 103 17.32 24.10 8.25
CA GLU A 103 18.39 24.12 7.23
C GLU A 103 19.77 23.79 7.80
N SER A 104 20.10 24.27 9.00
CA SER A 104 21.38 23.96 9.67
C SER A 104 21.45 24.45 11.12
N GLY A 105 22.28 23.78 11.93
CA GLY A 105 22.65 24.22 13.28
C GLY A 105 21.72 23.75 14.40
N PHE A 106 20.85 22.77 14.14
CA PHE A 106 19.90 22.21 15.12
C PHE A 106 20.43 20.93 15.82
N GLU A 107 21.62 20.46 15.42
CA GLU A 107 22.39 19.33 15.98
C GLU A 107 22.48 19.28 17.51
N ASP A 108 22.33 20.43 18.19
CA ASP A 108 22.49 20.60 19.64
C ASP A 108 21.17 20.49 20.44
N LEU A 109 20.02 20.34 19.76
CA LEU A 109 18.70 20.25 20.40
C LEU A 109 18.38 18.85 20.95
N VAL A 110 18.93 17.80 20.33
CA VAL A 110 18.76 16.40 20.74
C VAL A 110 20.12 15.74 20.87
N ALA A 111 20.71 15.84 22.07
CA ALA A 111 21.95 15.18 22.40
C ALA A 111 21.72 13.65 22.52
N ARG A 112 22.43 12.85 21.71
CA ARG A 112 22.23 11.40 21.61
C ARG A 112 22.35 10.68 22.97
N GLY A 113 21.23 10.15 23.47
CA GLY A 113 21.18 8.95 24.30
C GLY A 113 21.58 9.03 25.78
N ASN A 114 21.80 10.21 26.36
CA ASN A 114 22.00 10.35 27.82
C ASN A 114 21.51 11.72 28.33
N PHE A 115 20.23 11.80 28.70
CA PHE A 115 19.71 12.90 29.51
C PHE A 115 19.53 12.47 30.97
N GLU A 116 20.11 13.24 31.90
CA GLU A 116 19.58 13.28 33.26
C GLU A 116 18.17 13.92 33.23
N ALA A 117 17.26 13.43 34.05
CA ALA A 117 15.85 13.82 33.97
C ALA A 117 15.63 15.30 34.34
N GLY A 118 15.42 16.16 33.34
CA GLY A 118 14.96 17.54 33.57
C GLY A 118 15.32 18.61 32.52
N SER A 119 16.11 18.32 31.48
CA SER A 119 16.46 19.30 30.45
C SER A 119 15.67 19.11 29.15
N SER A 120 14.43 19.62 29.11
CA SER A 120 13.76 19.89 27.83
C SER A 120 14.35 21.14 27.17
N THR A 121 14.35 21.18 25.84
CA THR A 121 14.41 22.46 25.12
C THR A 121 12.98 22.92 24.88
N SER A 122 12.71 24.21 25.07
CA SER A 122 11.42 24.85 24.81
C SER A 122 11.56 25.92 23.73
N ILE A 123 10.50 26.14 22.97
CA ILE A 123 10.43 27.13 21.89
C ILE A 123 9.41 28.22 22.22
N SER A 124 9.73 29.46 21.83
CA SER A 124 8.85 30.63 21.89
C SER A 124 8.88 31.39 20.56
N LEU A 125 7.81 32.11 20.25
CA LEU A 125 7.62 32.79 18.95
C LEU A 125 7.41 34.29 19.15
N ASP A 126 8.16 35.14 18.44
CA ASP A 126 7.82 36.56 18.28
C ASP A 126 6.92 36.74 17.05
N LEU A 127 5.63 36.93 17.30
CA LEU A 127 4.61 37.11 16.24
C LEU A 127 4.95 38.24 15.27
N GLY A 128 5.68 39.28 15.73
CA GLY A 128 6.05 40.44 14.93
C GLY A 128 7.29 40.22 14.05
N LEU A 129 8.25 39.40 14.49
CA LEU A 129 9.42 39.02 13.69
C LEU A 129 9.14 37.89 12.69
N ILE A 130 8.10 37.09 12.95
CA ILE A 130 7.53 36.13 11.99
C ILE A 130 6.58 36.88 11.00
N GLY A 131 6.08 38.06 11.36
CA GLY A 131 5.19 38.85 10.49
C GLY A 131 3.79 38.25 10.34
N LEU A 132 3.30 37.59 11.39
CA LEU A 132 1.98 36.97 11.42
C LEU A 132 0.85 38.02 11.46
N ALA A 133 -0.30 37.67 10.91
CA ALA A 133 -1.53 38.44 10.98
C ALA A 133 -2.73 37.56 11.36
N THR A 134 -3.81 38.16 11.83
CA THR A 134 -5.13 37.48 11.92
C THR A 134 -5.71 37.26 10.52
N ASP A 135 -6.70 36.37 10.37
CA ASP A 135 -7.43 36.16 9.10
C ASP A 135 -8.01 37.48 8.50
N ASP A 136 -8.38 38.46 9.33
CA ASP A 136 -8.79 39.81 8.91
C ASP A 136 -7.63 40.70 8.38
N GLY A 137 -6.42 40.17 8.19
CA GLY A 137 -5.24 40.87 7.68
C GLY A 137 -4.57 41.84 8.68
N LYS A 138 -4.95 41.79 9.97
CA LYS A 138 -4.38 42.67 11.01
C LYS A 138 -3.07 42.09 11.55
N PRO A 139 -1.94 42.82 11.51
CA PRO A 139 -0.65 42.30 12.01
C PRO A 139 -0.67 42.05 13.51
N LEU A 140 0.00 40.97 13.92
CA LEU A 140 0.19 40.52 15.29
C LEU A 140 1.59 40.89 15.80
N SER A 141 1.80 40.89 17.12
CA SER A 141 3.09 41.22 17.72
C SER A 141 3.29 40.66 19.13
N GLY A 142 4.57 40.59 19.53
CA GLY A 142 5.02 40.15 20.85
C GLY A 142 5.09 38.63 21.01
N MET A 143 5.71 38.22 22.11
CA MET A 143 6.05 36.82 22.40
C MET A 143 4.86 35.93 22.76
N ILE A 144 4.89 34.67 22.30
CA ILE A 144 4.04 33.54 22.75
C ILE A 144 4.89 32.28 22.99
N GLY A 145 4.37 31.33 23.74
CA GLY A 145 5.17 30.28 24.41
C GLY A 145 5.73 30.76 25.76
N PRO A 146 6.68 30.03 26.39
CA PRO A 146 7.35 28.83 25.87
C PRO A 146 6.46 27.59 25.89
N VAL A 147 6.74 26.66 24.97
CA VAL A 147 6.24 25.27 24.99
C VAL A 147 7.43 24.33 24.80
N ASP A 148 7.45 23.21 25.50
CA ASP A 148 8.50 22.19 25.33
C ASP A 148 8.49 21.61 23.91
N LEU A 149 9.68 21.34 23.37
CA LEU A 149 9.88 20.73 22.06
C LEU A 149 9.84 19.22 22.21
N GLU A 150 8.76 18.60 21.74
CA GLU A 150 8.56 17.15 21.80
C GLU A 150 9.43 16.43 20.74
N PRO A 151 10.13 15.33 21.10
CA PRO A 151 10.76 14.45 20.11
C PRO A 151 9.70 13.75 19.25
N PRO A 152 10.04 13.20 18.08
CA PRO A 152 9.10 12.40 17.30
C PRO A 152 8.63 11.17 18.11
N PRO A 153 7.43 10.65 17.84
CA PRO A 153 6.88 9.50 18.55
C PRO A 153 7.77 8.25 18.34
N PRO A 154 8.06 7.47 19.39
CA PRO A 154 8.89 6.29 19.27
C PRO A 154 8.18 5.15 18.53
N ASP A 155 8.90 4.41 17.69
CA ASP A 155 8.35 3.26 17.00
C ASP A 155 7.86 2.18 18.00
N PRO A 156 6.66 1.62 17.80
CA PRO A 156 6.10 0.61 18.70
C PRO A 156 6.73 -0.76 18.45
N ALA A 157 7.00 -1.51 19.52
CA ALA A 157 7.52 -2.87 19.40
C ALA A 157 6.50 -3.80 18.70
N LEU A 158 7.00 -4.65 17.81
CA LEU A 158 6.24 -5.58 16.97
C LEU A 158 6.39 -7.03 17.45
N LEU A 159 5.28 -7.79 17.43
CA LEU A 159 5.30 -9.22 17.77
C LEU A 159 5.82 -10.06 16.60
N ILE A 160 7.02 -10.64 16.74
CA ILE A 160 7.60 -11.54 15.74
C ILE A 160 7.04 -12.97 15.88
N VAL A 161 6.98 -13.52 17.10
CA VAL A 161 6.59 -14.93 17.33
C VAL A 161 5.68 -15.09 18.54
N ALA A 162 4.64 -15.92 18.40
CA ALA A 162 3.89 -16.51 19.52
C ALA A 162 4.06 -18.04 19.50
N ARG A 163 4.29 -18.66 20.67
CA ARG A 163 4.49 -20.12 20.83
C ARG A 163 3.76 -20.63 22.07
N TRP A 164 2.98 -21.70 21.92
CA TRP A 164 2.45 -22.47 23.05
C TRP A 164 3.44 -23.56 23.47
N ILE A 165 3.56 -23.75 24.78
CA ILE A 165 4.50 -24.70 25.41
C ILE A 165 3.72 -25.56 26.39
N ASP A 166 3.54 -26.83 26.02
CA ASP A 166 3.09 -27.91 26.90
C ASP A 166 4.02 -27.99 28.12
N SER A 167 3.50 -27.59 29.27
CA SER A 167 4.31 -27.37 30.47
C SER A 167 4.16 -28.49 31.51
N ASP A 168 3.04 -29.21 31.49
CA ASP A 168 2.76 -30.38 32.33
C ASP A 168 2.95 -31.74 31.62
N GLN A 169 3.21 -31.72 30.30
CA GLN A 169 3.34 -32.89 29.41
C GLN A 169 2.00 -33.62 29.15
N SER A 170 0.87 -32.94 29.33
CA SER A 170 -0.46 -33.48 29.04
C SER A 170 -0.75 -33.66 27.55
N SER A 171 -0.01 -32.98 26.66
CA SER A 171 -0.32 -32.84 25.24
C SER A 171 -1.71 -32.24 24.95
N THR A 172 -2.28 -31.49 25.91
CA THR A 172 -3.58 -30.82 25.79
C THR A 172 -3.55 -29.44 26.43
N VAL A 173 -3.92 -28.40 25.67
CA VAL A 173 -3.93 -27.00 26.13
C VAL A 173 -4.71 -26.85 27.45
N ASN A 174 -4.02 -26.50 28.53
CA ASN A 174 -4.61 -26.40 29.87
C ASN A 174 -4.04 -25.23 30.71
N GLN A 175 -4.47 -25.12 31.98
CA GLN A 175 -4.17 -23.99 32.86
C GLN A 175 -2.69 -23.90 33.30
N GLU A 176 -1.94 -24.99 33.28
CA GLU A 176 -0.52 -24.97 33.68
C GLU A 176 0.44 -24.58 32.54
N ASP A 177 -0.09 -24.42 31.31
CA ASP A 177 0.67 -24.11 30.11
C ASP A 177 1.09 -22.64 29.98
N LEU A 178 2.17 -22.46 29.23
CA LEU A 178 2.73 -21.16 28.89
C LEU A 178 2.51 -20.81 27.42
N LEU A 179 2.10 -19.56 27.20
CA LEU A 179 2.18 -18.87 25.93
C LEU A 179 3.35 -17.88 26.00
N LEU A 180 4.32 -18.03 25.10
CA LEU A 180 5.50 -17.18 24.98
C LEU A 180 5.34 -16.26 23.78
N LEU A 181 5.46 -14.96 24.02
CA LEU A 181 5.42 -13.90 23.01
C LEU A 181 6.82 -13.29 22.86
N GLN A 182 7.28 -13.12 21.62
CA GLN A 182 8.62 -12.68 21.27
C GLN A 182 8.60 -11.45 20.35
N TRP A 183 9.35 -10.43 20.74
CA TRP A 183 9.32 -9.07 20.22
C TRP A 183 10.59 -8.73 19.44
N ASP A 184 10.48 -7.79 18.50
CA ASP A 184 11.62 -7.21 17.78
C ASP A 184 12.51 -6.34 18.69
N GLN A 185 11.90 -5.61 19.62
CA GLN A 185 12.54 -4.72 20.57
C GLN A 185 12.28 -5.16 22.03
N PRO A 186 13.12 -4.77 23.00
CA PRO A 186 12.89 -5.11 24.40
C PRO A 186 11.68 -4.37 24.98
N VAL A 187 10.77 -5.11 25.62
CA VAL A 187 9.57 -4.59 26.29
C VAL A 187 9.57 -4.93 27.78
N GLN A 188 8.85 -4.15 28.59
CA GLN A 188 8.62 -4.43 30.00
C GLN A 188 7.20 -4.07 30.45
N ILE A 189 6.63 -4.87 31.35
CA ILE A 189 5.35 -4.60 32.01
C ILE A 189 5.46 -3.34 32.88
N SER A 190 4.55 -2.37 32.70
CA SER A 190 4.53 -1.11 33.46
C SER A 190 3.95 -1.26 34.86
N ASP A 191 4.33 -0.38 35.79
CA ASP A 191 3.90 -0.44 37.19
C ASP A 191 2.38 -0.31 37.39
N GLN A 192 1.67 0.32 36.45
CA GLN A 192 0.20 0.37 36.45
C GLN A 192 -0.44 -1.02 36.29
N LEU A 193 0.20 -1.91 35.52
CA LEU A 193 -0.29 -3.28 35.32
C LEU A 193 0.13 -4.20 36.47
N ARG A 194 1.38 -4.06 36.97
CA ARG A 194 1.88 -4.78 38.16
C ARG A 194 0.95 -4.57 39.37
N ALA A 195 0.51 -3.33 39.59
CA ALA A 195 -0.39 -2.98 40.69
C ALA A 195 -1.79 -3.62 40.60
N ARG A 196 -2.25 -4.05 39.42
CA ARG A 196 -3.62 -4.55 39.17
C ARG A 196 -3.81 -6.05 39.28
N LYS A 197 -2.74 -6.85 39.41
CA LYS A 197 -2.79 -8.33 39.49
C LYS A 197 -3.51 -9.03 38.31
N LEU A 198 -3.40 -8.44 37.11
CA LEU A 198 -3.40 -9.14 35.82
C LEU A 198 -4.56 -10.13 35.55
N GLU A 199 -5.68 -9.57 35.10
CA GLU A 199 -6.59 -10.26 34.18
C GLU A 199 -6.22 -9.84 32.75
N ILE A 200 -6.01 -10.80 31.83
CA ILE A 200 -5.90 -10.47 30.40
C ILE A 200 -7.31 -10.21 29.85
N SER A 201 -7.64 -8.94 29.65
CA SER A 201 -8.88 -8.53 29.00
C SER A 201 -8.78 -8.67 27.47
N GLN A 202 -9.94 -8.74 26.81
CA GLN A 202 -10.06 -8.75 25.33
C GLN A 202 -9.46 -7.50 24.65
N ALA A 203 -9.15 -6.45 25.42
CA ALA A 203 -8.47 -5.24 24.92
C ALA A 203 -6.93 -5.38 24.91
N LEU A 204 -6.36 -6.41 25.54
CA LEU A 204 -4.91 -6.58 25.68
C LEU A 204 -4.38 -7.76 24.85
N VAL A 205 -5.20 -8.79 24.60
CA VAL A 205 -4.93 -9.78 23.54
C VAL A 205 -6.24 -10.06 22.80
N ARG A 206 -6.26 -9.82 21.48
CA ARG A 206 -7.29 -10.35 20.59
C ARG A 206 -6.81 -11.67 19.97
N LEU A 207 -7.74 -12.60 19.77
CA LEU A 207 -7.49 -13.94 19.20
C LEU A 207 -8.05 -13.99 17.77
N SER A 208 -7.38 -14.71 16.88
CA SER A 208 -7.68 -14.76 15.44
C SER A 208 -8.65 -15.86 15.01
N VAL A 209 -9.05 -16.75 15.92
CA VAL A 209 -10.00 -17.85 15.67
C VAL A 209 -11.23 -17.66 16.55
N GLU A 210 -12.43 -17.79 15.96
CA GLU A 210 -13.70 -17.66 16.67
C GLU A 210 -13.86 -18.78 17.72
N GLY A 211 -14.17 -18.40 18.96
CA GLY A 211 -14.39 -19.33 20.07
C GLY A 211 -13.14 -19.70 20.89
N ASP A 212 -11.93 -19.43 20.39
CA ASP A 212 -10.69 -19.56 21.17
C ASP A 212 -10.71 -18.61 22.39
N ARG A 213 -10.06 -19.03 23.48
CA ARG A 213 -9.93 -18.28 24.73
C ARG A 213 -8.71 -18.71 25.54
N LEU A 214 -8.00 -17.73 26.11
CA LEU A 214 -6.86 -17.98 27.00
C LEU A 214 -7.28 -18.49 28.40
N GLY A 215 -8.57 -18.39 28.77
CA GLY A 215 -9.10 -18.84 30.06
C GLY A 215 -10.54 -18.41 30.31
N SER A 216 -11.09 -18.79 31.47
CA SER A 216 -12.45 -18.47 31.89
C SER A 216 -12.56 -17.11 32.62
N LEU A 217 -13.75 -16.50 32.63
CA LEU A 217 -14.01 -15.24 33.34
C LEU A 217 -13.68 -15.29 34.85
N ASN A 218 -13.80 -16.47 35.49
CA ASN A 218 -13.53 -16.63 36.93
C ASN A 218 -12.05 -16.90 37.24
N THR A 219 -11.25 -17.25 36.23
CA THR A 219 -9.83 -17.60 36.32
C THR A 219 -9.20 -17.35 34.95
N PRO A 220 -8.94 -16.08 34.59
CA PRO A 220 -8.37 -15.71 33.30
C PRO A 220 -6.87 -16.01 33.24
N ALA A 221 -6.32 -15.94 32.03
CA ALA A 221 -4.87 -15.93 31.83
C ALA A 221 -4.22 -14.66 32.38
N ARG A 222 -2.93 -14.74 32.71
CA ARG A 222 -2.14 -13.65 33.30
C ARG A 222 -0.73 -13.61 32.73
N PHE A 223 -0.15 -12.42 32.65
CA PHE A 223 1.29 -12.27 32.40
C PHE A 223 2.11 -12.73 33.61
N LEU A 224 3.36 -13.09 33.36
CA LEU A 224 4.38 -13.33 34.37
C LEU A 224 5.39 -12.16 34.36
N ASP A 225 5.65 -11.58 35.54
CA ASP A 225 6.60 -10.46 35.67
C ASP A 225 8.03 -10.88 35.28
N GLY A 226 8.76 -9.96 34.66
CA GLY A 226 10.12 -10.18 34.19
C GLY A 226 10.94 -8.89 33.99
N PRO A 227 12.25 -9.02 33.71
CA PRO A 227 13.09 -7.90 33.30
C PRO A 227 12.69 -7.38 31.91
N LEU A 228 13.19 -6.20 31.54
CA LEU A 228 13.14 -5.69 30.17
C LEU A 228 13.73 -6.74 29.20
N SER A 229 12.93 -7.19 28.24
CA SER A 229 13.20 -8.44 27.51
C SER A 229 12.54 -8.44 26.13
N ARG A 230 13.14 -9.15 25.15
CA ARG A 230 12.48 -9.50 23.87
C ARG A 230 11.51 -10.69 23.99
N GLU A 231 11.32 -11.24 25.19
CA GLU A 231 10.29 -12.25 25.48
C GLU A 231 9.39 -11.80 26.64
N THR A 232 8.08 -11.96 26.49
CA THR A 232 7.08 -11.88 27.57
C THR A 232 6.30 -13.21 27.65
N ARG A 233 5.86 -13.58 28.85
CA ARG A 233 5.21 -14.88 29.10
C ARG A 233 3.83 -14.69 29.70
N ILE A 234 2.88 -15.47 29.19
CA ILE A 234 1.50 -15.58 29.67
C ILE A 234 1.32 -17.00 30.20
N LEU A 235 0.78 -17.13 31.41
CA LEU A 235 0.25 -18.39 31.93
C LEU A 235 -1.25 -18.44 31.63
N LEU A 236 -1.74 -19.57 31.12
CA LEU A 236 -3.14 -19.72 30.77
C LEU A 236 -4.07 -19.72 32.01
N GLY A 237 -5.35 -19.43 31.76
CA GLY A 237 -6.42 -19.49 32.74
C GLY A 237 -7.09 -20.87 32.77
N ASN A 238 -8.17 -21.00 33.54
CA ASN A 238 -8.93 -22.25 33.61
C ASN A 238 -9.81 -22.46 32.35
N HIS A 239 -9.99 -23.71 31.92
CA HIS A 239 -10.70 -24.11 30.70
C HIS A 239 -10.33 -23.28 29.44
N PRO A 240 -9.03 -23.15 29.10
CA PRO A 240 -8.63 -22.51 27.86
C PRO A 240 -9.13 -23.32 26.66
N LEU A 241 -9.16 -22.69 25.49
CA LEU A 241 -9.37 -23.34 24.20
C LEU A 241 -8.49 -22.59 23.21
N LEU A 242 -7.54 -23.27 22.58
CA LEU A 242 -6.70 -22.68 21.56
C LEU A 242 -6.55 -23.66 20.41
N THR A 243 -6.66 -23.15 19.19
CA THR A 243 -6.32 -23.89 17.98
C THR A 243 -4.80 -23.81 17.78
N ILE A 244 -4.13 -24.96 17.78
CA ILE A 244 -2.66 -25.10 17.75
C ILE A 244 -2.23 -25.99 16.58
N ASP A 245 -1.37 -25.47 15.72
CA ASP A 245 -0.66 -26.24 14.71
C ASP A 245 0.78 -26.51 15.20
N GLY A 246 1.20 -27.78 15.30
CA GLY A 246 2.48 -28.09 15.95
C GLY A 246 3.03 -29.48 15.67
N ILE A 247 4.32 -29.65 16.00
CA ILE A 247 5.12 -30.85 15.72
C ILE A 247 5.69 -31.37 17.05
N TYR A 248 5.49 -32.65 17.33
CA TYR A 248 6.06 -33.30 18.51
C TYR A 248 7.59 -33.45 18.39
N ASP A 249 8.35 -32.87 19.33
CA ASP A 249 9.81 -33.07 19.46
C ASP A 249 10.13 -34.26 20.40
N PRO A 250 10.60 -35.40 19.87
CA PRO A 250 10.95 -36.56 20.69
C PRO A 250 12.14 -36.31 21.62
N GLY A 251 12.97 -35.29 21.33
CA GLY A 251 14.18 -34.97 22.10
C GLY A 251 13.93 -34.20 23.39
N ARG A 252 12.76 -33.58 23.55
CA ARG A 252 12.40 -32.75 24.73
C ARG A 252 11.31 -33.33 25.62
N SER A 253 10.58 -34.35 25.15
CA SER A 253 9.39 -34.89 25.84
C SER A 253 8.35 -33.79 26.17
N ARG A 254 8.14 -32.85 25.25
CA ARG A 254 7.17 -31.76 25.34
C ARG A 254 6.55 -31.51 23.98
N TYR A 255 5.29 -31.08 23.95
CA TYR A 255 4.68 -30.54 22.75
C TYR A 255 4.99 -29.03 22.63
N GLU A 256 5.48 -28.60 21.47
CA GLU A 256 5.66 -27.18 21.14
C GLU A 256 4.85 -26.90 19.85
N GLY A 257 4.15 -25.75 19.81
CA GLY A 257 3.24 -25.45 18.70
C GLY A 257 2.98 -23.96 18.48
N SER A 258 2.58 -23.65 17.25
CA SER A 258 2.16 -22.33 16.80
C SER A 258 0.64 -22.20 16.98
N PRO A 259 0.16 -21.34 17.89
CA PRO A 259 -1.27 -21.07 18.03
C PRO A 259 -1.81 -20.32 16.79
N SER A 260 -2.65 -20.97 15.97
CA SER A 260 -3.35 -20.33 14.84
C SER A 260 -4.44 -19.35 15.32
N GLY A 261 -4.91 -19.51 16.56
CA GLY A 261 -5.72 -18.52 17.29
C GLY A 261 -4.95 -17.28 17.80
N ILE A 262 -3.63 -17.22 17.64
CA ILE A 262 -2.79 -16.09 18.08
C ILE A 262 -1.83 -15.77 16.92
N ALA A 263 -2.41 -15.15 15.88
CA ALA A 263 -1.74 -14.97 14.60
C ALA A 263 -0.35 -14.34 14.74
N VAL A 264 0.66 -15.09 14.30
CA VAL A 264 2.07 -14.72 14.39
C VAL A 264 2.36 -13.63 13.35
N GLY A 265 2.88 -12.48 13.81
CA GLY A 265 2.91 -11.23 13.05
C GLY A 265 1.61 -10.40 13.09
N ALA A 266 0.54 -10.91 13.70
CA ALA A 266 -0.80 -10.29 13.69
C ALA A 266 -1.60 -10.48 15.00
N THR A 267 -0.94 -10.44 16.16
CA THR A 267 -1.62 -10.38 17.46
C THR A 267 -1.52 -8.97 18.03
N THR A 268 -2.63 -8.24 18.03
CA THR A 268 -2.71 -6.91 18.66
C THR A 268 -2.74 -7.03 20.18
N ILE A 269 -1.67 -6.55 20.80
CA ILE A 269 -1.79 -5.75 22.03
C ILE A 269 -2.13 -4.33 21.57
N LEU A 270 -3.22 -3.74 22.09
CA LEU A 270 -3.57 -2.35 21.77
C LEU A 270 -2.48 -1.38 22.27
N PRO A 271 -2.28 -0.22 21.62
CA PRO A 271 -1.37 0.81 22.14
C PRO A 271 -1.78 1.17 23.58
N THR A 272 -0.88 0.91 24.52
CA THR A 272 -1.23 0.82 25.94
C THR A 272 -0.11 1.33 26.84
N THR A 273 -0.48 2.09 27.87
CA THR A 273 0.42 2.53 28.96
C THR A 273 0.84 1.39 29.91
N THR A 274 0.56 0.14 29.52
CA THR A 274 0.80 -1.06 30.34
C THR A 274 2.00 -1.89 29.89
N LEU A 275 2.52 -1.67 28.67
CA LEU A 275 3.79 -2.20 28.18
C LEU A 275 4.67 -1.06 27.66
N ASN A 276 5.90 -1.01 28.15
CA ASN A 276 6.87 0.05 27.85
C ASN A 276 8.04 -0.51 27.02
N THR A 277 8.54 0.28 26.08
CA THR A 277 9.82 0.07 25.39
C THR A 277 10.93 0.86 26.10
N LEU A 278 12.12 0.96 25.48
CA LEU A 278 13.21 1.84 25.94
C LEU A 278 12.90 3.34 25.82
N GLN A 279 11.93 3.74 24.97
CA GLN A 279 11.67 5.15 24.65
C GLN A 279 10.28 5.64 25.08
N GLY A 280 9.32 4.76 25.40
CA GLY A 280 7.99 5.17 25.82
C GLY A 280 7.02 4.02 26.08
N ALA A 281 5.72 4.32 26.08
CA ALA A 281 4.66 3.31 26.01
C ALA A 281 4.31 3.06 24.54
N GLY A 282 4.41 1.82 24.06
CA GLY A 282 4.26 1.53 22.63
C GLY A 282 4.49 0.07 22.27
N VAL A 283 3.41 -0.65 22.03
CA VAL A 283 3.40 -1.98 21.38
C VAL A 283 2.32 -1.93 20.32
N ALA A 284 2.59 -2.49 19.14
CA ALA A 284 1.65 -2.52 18.03
C ALA A 284 1.72 -3.83 17.25
N SER A 285 0.70 -4.04 16.43
CA SER A 285 0.67 -5.08 15.42
C SER A 285 -0.09 -4.54 14.21
N PRO A 286 0.34 -4.81 12.97
CA PRO A 286 -0.28 -4.24 11.77
C PRO A 286 -1.69 -4.77 11.48
N ARG A 287 -2.24 -5.71 12.28
CA ARG A 287 -3.63 -6.17 12.14
C ARG A 287 -4.33 -6.65 13.40
N VAL A 288 -5.61 -6.29 13.43
CA VAL A 288 -6.74 -7.11 13.91
C VAL A 288 -7.56 -7.53 12.68
N ILE A 289 -8.39 -8.56 12.79
CA ILE A 289 -9.62 -8.71 12.01
C ILE A 289 -10.77 -8.81 13.00
N ASP A 290 -11.78 -7.96 12.85
CA ASP A 290 -13.06 -8.10 13.55
C ASP A 290 -14.08 -8.73 12.59
N ILE A 291 -14.95 -9.61 13.10
CA ILE A 291 -15.91 -10.38 12.29
C ILE A 291 -17.35 -10.25 12.86
N GLU A 292 -17.57 -9.48 13.94
CA GLU A 292 -18.92 -9.09 14.40
C GLU A 292 -19.21 -7.58 14.21
N GLY A 293 -18.69 -7.00 13.14
CA GLY A 293 -19.15 -5.73 12.57
C GLY A 293 -20.06 -5.92 11.35
N GLU A 294 -20.91 -4.95 11.03
CA GLU A 294 -21.64 -4.96 9.76
C GLU A 294 -20.65 -4.95 8.59
N CYS A 295 -20.56 -6.04 7.83
CA CYS A 295 -19.62 -6.15 6.72
C CYS A 295 -19.84 -5.04 5.69
N ASN A 296 -18.98 -4.03 5.70
CA ASN A 296 -18.81 -3.06 4.62
C ASN A 296 -17.33 -2.68 4.48
N PRO A 297 -16.53 -3.48 3.75
CA PRO A 297 -15.10 -3.24 3.56
C PRO A 297 -14.82 -2.19 2.46
N TRP A 298 -15.85 -1.56 1.90
CA TRP A 298 -15.74 -0.66 0.74
C TRP A 298 -15.89 0.80 1.17
N GLN A 299 -14.88 1.61 0.85
CA GLN A 299 -14.91 3.05 1.02
C GLN A 299 -14.72 3.72 -0.34
N GLU A 300 -15.67 4.57 -0.76
CA GLU A 300 -15.42 5.47 -1.89
C GLU A 300 -14.34 6.50 -1.51
N LEU A 301 -13.35 6.69 -2.38
CA LEU A 301 -12.38 7.77 -2.28
C LEU A 301 -12.78 8.91 -3.23
N PRO A 302 -12.56 10.19 -2.83
CA PRO A 302 -12.69 11.30 -3.75
C PRO A 302 -11.69 11.15 -4.92
N LEU A 303 -12.04 11.77 -6.05
CA LEU A 303 -11.23 11.80 -7.26
C LEU A 303 -11.28 13.22 -7.88
N PRO A 304 -10.32 13.57 -8.76
CA PRO A 304 -10.38 14.82 -9.52
C PRO A 304 -11.67 14.89 -10.34
N ILE A 305 -12.39 16.02 -10.25
CA ILE A 305 -13.67 16.23 -10.95
C ILE A 305 -13.51 16.11 -12.48
N GLN A 306 -12.31 16.38 -13.02
CA GLN A 306 -12.00 16.27 -14.44
C GLN A 306 -11.61 14.84 -14.88
N LEU A 307 -11.49 13.85 -13.98
CA LEU A 307 -11.01 12.52 -14.32
C LEU A 307 -12.09 11.70 -15.06
N PRO A 308 -11.95 11.47 -16.38
CA PRO A 308 -13.01 10.85 -17.17
C PRO A 308 -13.07 9.34 -16.94
N ALA A 309 -14.15 8.70 -17.37
CA ALA A 309 -14.33 7.24 -17.33
C ALA A 309 -13.27 6.52 -18.19
N LEU A 310 -12.15 6.11 -17.58
CA LEU A 310 -10.98 5.52 -18.26
C LEU A 310 -10.89 4.00 -18.10
N GLU A 311 -10.74 3.29 -19.22
CA GLU A 311 -10.62 1.83 -19.28
C GLU A 311 -9.34 1.41 -20.04
N GLY A 312 -8.75 0.26 -19.71
CA GLY A 312 -7.49 -0.18 -20.34
C GLY A 312 -6.27 0.70 -20.03
N HIS A 313 -6.39 1.52 -18.98
CA HIS A 313 -5.32 2.30 -18.36
C HIS A 313 -4.37 1.38 -17.56
N THR A 314 -3.33 1.94 -16.95
CA THR A 314 -2.49 1.28 -15.93
C THR A 314 -2.59 2.02 -14.60
N LEU A 315 -2.44 1.30 -13.49
CA LEU A 315 -2.19 1.85 -12.16
C LEU A 315 -0.83 1.31 -11.69
N THR A 316 0.05 2.19 -11.24
CA THR A 316 1.36 1.84 -10.69
C THR A 316 1.49 2.47 -9.31
N HIS A 317 1.87 1.69 -8.30
CA HIS A 317 2.18 2.19 -6.97
C HIS A 317 3.44 3.07 -7.03
N LEU A 318 3.43 4.19 -6.32
CA LEU A 318 4.60 5.06 -6.14
C LEU A 318 5.07 5.02 -4.67
N PRO A 319 6.33 5.39 -4.39
CA PRO A 319 6.78 5.72 -3.05
C PRO A 319 5.83 6.70 -2.34
N GLY A 320 5.80 6.65 -1.00
CA GLY A 320 4.84 7.43 -0.20
C GLY A 320 3.37 6.97 -0.30
N GLY A 321 3.04 5.97 -1.12
CA GLY A 321 1.69 5.42 -1.23
C GLY A 321 0.76 6.17 -2.20
N GLN A 322 1.32 7.05 -3.04
CA GLN A 322 0.60 7.64 -4.18
C GLN A 322 0.44 6.61 -5.32
N VAL A 323 -0.46 6.87 -6.26
CA VAL A 323 -0.73 5.96 -7.39
C VAL A 323 -0.67 6.70 -8.71
N LEU A 324 0.22 6.29 -9.61
CA LEU A 324 0.29 6.80 -10.97
C LEU A 324 -0.71 6.07 -11.88
N LEU A 325 -1.73 6.79 -12.33
CA LEU A 325 -2.69 6.40 -13.37
C LEU A 325 -2.19 6.92 -14.72
N THR A 326 -2.01 6.05 -15.72
CA THR A 326 -1.61 6.50 -17.07
C THR A 326 -2.46 5.92 -18.20
N GLY A 327 -2.84 6.79 -19.14
CA GLY A 327 -3.44 6.41 -20.41
C GLY A 327 -4.83 5.78 -20.32
N GLY A 328 -5.06 4.80 -21.19
CA GLY A 328 -6.34 4.13 -21.38
C GLY A 328 -7.21 4.77 -22.46
N ARG A 329 -8.49 4.41 -22.48
CA ARG A 329 -9.52 4.97 -23.35
C ARG A 329 -10.64 5.60 -22.52
N ILE A 330 -11.03 6.83 -22.88
CA ILE A 330 -12.27 7.42 -22.39
C ILE A 330 -13.44 6.65 -22.99
N LEU A 331 -14.35 6.19 -22.13
CA LEU A 331 -15.64 5.64 -22.50
C LEU A 331 -16.69 6.76 -22.59
N ARG A 332 -17.58 6.68 -23.59
CA ARG A 332 -18.73 7.59 -23.73
C ARG A 332 -20.04 6.80 -23.87
N PRO A 333 -21.17 7.36 -23.40
CA PRO A 333 -22.50 6.88 -23.76
C PRO A 333 -22.62 6.66 -25.29
N GLY A 334 -23.20 5.54 -25.69
CA GLY A 334 -23.29 5.14 -27.11
C GLY A 334 -22.04 4.43 -27.67
N GLY A 335 -21.04 4.08 -26.86
CA GLY A 335 -19.94 3.18 -27.24
C GLY A 335 -18.77 3.82 -27.98
N GLY A 336 -18.81 5.14 -28.23
CA GLY A 336 -17.66 5.89 -28.73
C GLY A 336 -16.54 5.92 -27.69
N HIS A 337 -15.28 5.82 -28.15
CA HIS A 337 -14.11 5.87 -27.28
C HIS A 337 -12.95 6.69 -27.88
N ARG A 338 -12.08 7.23 -27.02
CA ARG A 338 -10.88 7.99 -27.40
C ARG A 338 -9.70 7.53 -26.53
N VAL A 339 -8.59 7.12 -27.12
CA VAL A 339 -7.34 6.85 -26.37
C VAL A 339 -6.73 8.17 -25.89
N VAL A 340 -6.16 8.19 -24.69
CA VAL A 340 -5.64 9.41 -24.06
C VAL A 340 -4.14 9.39 -23.83
N ALA A 341 -3.53 10.58 -23.90
CA ALA A 341 -2.17 10.89 -23.46
C ALA A 341 -2.17 11.50 -22.05
N ASP A 342 -3.27 11.34 -21.32
CA ASP A 342 -3.53 11.98 -20.03
C ASP A 342 -3.06 11.02 -18.90
N ALA A 343 -2.25 11.51 -17.96
CA ALA A 343 -1.82 10.79 -16.76
C ALA A 343 -2.13 11.59 -15.48
N TRP A 344 -2.24 10.91 -14.35
CA TRP A 344 -2.63 11.48 -13.05
C TRP A 344 -1.90 10.80 -11.91
N ILE A 345 -1.39 11.57 -10.96
CA ILE A 345 -0.94 11.05 -9.66
C ILE A 345 -2.13 11.17 -8.70
N LEU A 346 -2.62 10.03 -8.22
CA LEU A 346 -3.75 9.93 -7.30
C LEU A 346 -3.22 9.69 -5.88
N ASP A 347 -3.21 10.75 -5.08
CA ASP A 347 -2.91 10.65 -3.65
C ASP A 347 -4.16 10.20 -2.86
N PRO A 348 -4.08 9.17 -1.97
CA PRO A 348 -5.20 8.74 -1.12
C PRO A 348 -5.71 9.80 -0.12
N GLN A 349 -4.91 10.81 0.22
CA GLN A 349 -5.28 11.95 1.07
C GLN A 349 -6.00 13.07 0.30
N GLY A 350 -5.98 13.04 -1.03
CA GLY A 350 -6.70 13.98 -1.91
C GLY A 350 -5.86 15.04 -2.62
N ASP A 351 -4.54 15.14 -2.40
CA ASP A 351 -3.63 16.00 -3.21
C ASP A 351 -3.34 15.36 -4.57
N HIS A 352 -4.39 15.09 -5.36
CA HIS A 352 -4.24 14.51 -6.69
C HIS A 352 -3.63 15.53 -7.67
N ARG A 353 -2.64 15.10 -8.47
CA ARG A 353 -1.94 15.97 -9.43
C ARG A 353 -2.18 15.50 -10.87
N GLY A 354 -2.64 16.41 -11.73
CA GLY A 354 -2.83 16.15 -13.16
C GLY A 354 -3.80 17.12 -13.85
N PRO A 355 -4.06 16.94 -15.16
CA PRO A 355 -3.45 15.91 -16.01
C PRO A 355 -1.99 16.23 -16.36
N ILE A 356 -1.12 15.23 -16.24
CA ILE A 356 0.27 15.26 -16.68
C ILE A 356 0.31 14.72 -18.12
N PRO A 357 0.88 15.43 -19.11
CA PRO A 357 0.86 15.02 -20.51
C PRO A 357 1.95 13.99 -20.83
N MET A 358 1.54 12.82 -21.31
CA MET A 358 2.41 11.83 -21.97
C MET A 358 2.76 12.28 -23.40
N HIS A 359 3.86 11.78 -23.98
CA HIS A 359 4.25 12.14 -25.36
C HIS A 359 3.33 11.52 -26.42
N ALA A 360 2.60 10.45 -26.08
CA ALA A 360 1.65 9.81 -26.97
C ALA A 360 0.44 9.24 -26.21
N PRO A 361 -0.74 9.12 -26.86
CA PRO A 361 -1.84 8.39 -26.28
C PRO A 361 -1.60 6.88 -26.30
N ARG A 362 -1.88 6.20 -25.18
CA ARG A 362 -1.62 4.76 -24.99
C ARG A 362 -2.79 4.08 -24.27
N ARG A 363 -3.26 2.93 -24.77
CA ARG A 363 -4.02 1.93 -23.97
C ARG A 363 -3.35 0.56 -24.05
N GLY A 364 -3.46 -0.25 -23.00
CA GLY A 364 -2.87 -1.60 -22.95
C GLY A 364 -1.35 -1.64 -23.17
N HIS A 365 -0.67 -0.54 -22.81
CA HIS A 365 0.75 -0.49 -22.50
C HIS A 365 1.01 -1.16 -21.14
N THR A 366 2.29 -1.32 -20.81
CA THR A 366 2.74 -1.61 -19.44
C THR A 366 3.27 -0.34 -18.80
N ALA A 367 3.19 -0.26 -17.48
CA ALA A 367 3.71 0.82 -16.65
C ALA A 367 4.42 0.18 -15.46
N THR A 368 5.74 0.17 -15.50
CA THR A 368 6.59 -0.64 -14.61
C THR A 368 7.34 0.29 -13.68
N LEU A 369 7.20 0.11 -12.37
CA LEU A 369 8.09 0.73 -11.39
C LEU A 369 9.44 0.04 -11.46
N LEU A 370 10.51 0.81 -11.57
CA LEU A 370 11.91 0.41 -11.46
C LEU A 370 12.43 0.96 -10.13
N PRO A 371 12.58 0.11 -9.10
CA PRO A 371 12.90 0.55 -7.75
C PRO A 371 14.39 0.50 -7.43
N GLY A 372 14.89 1.54 -6.75
CA GLY A 372 16.23 1.60 -6.18
C GLY A 372 17.05 2.78 -6.71
N GLU A 373 17.92 3.32 -5.83
CA GLU A 373 18.73 4.53 -6.02
C GLU A 373 19.19 4.75 -7.47
N ASP A 374 18.63 5.77 -8.14
CA ASP A 374 19.06 6.18 -9.48
C ASP A 374 20.42 6.92 -9.45
N GLY A 375 20.90 7.22 -8.25
CA GLY A 375 22.16 7.91 -7.97
C GLY A 375 22.12 9.42 -8.25
N ILE A 376 20.92 9.98 -8.45
CA ILE A 376 20.71 11.37 -8.86
C ILE A 376 20.04 12.14 -7.72
N HIS A 377 20.81 13.00 -7.06
CA HIS A 377 20.24 14.01 -6.18
C HIS A 377 19.21 14.86 -6.96
N ASP A 378 18.13 15.26 -6.28
CA ASP A 378 16.94 15.98 -6.77
C ASP A 378 15.85 15.13 -7.48
N THR A 379 16.03 13.82 -7.69
CA THR A 379 14.93 12.88 -8.04
C THR A 379 14.46 12.07 -6.85
N ASP A 380 13.26 11.49 -6.96
CA ASP A 380 12.80 10.38 -6.12
C ASP A 380 13.52 9.10 -6.63
N ASP A 381 14.03 8.23 -5.74
CA ASP A 381 14.83 7.02 -6.06
C ASP A 381 14.07 5.86 -6.75
N ASP A 382 13.02 6.18 -7.51
CA ASP A 382 12.10 5.25 -8.16
C ASP A 382 11.55 5.86 -9.46
N LEU A 383 11.60 5.10 -10.57
CA LEU A 383 11.12 5.57 -11.87
C LEU A 383 10.00 4.69 -12.44
N VAL A 384 9.01 5.29 -13.11
CA VAL A 384 7.97 4.52 -13.82
C VAL A 384 8.19 4.59 -15.32
N ILE A 385 8.54 3.45 -15.94
CA ILE A 385 8.69 3.32 -17.39
C ILE A 385 7.39 2.81 -18.04
N LEU A 386 6.90 3.56 -19.03
CA LEU A 386 5.77 3.23 -19.89
C LEU A 386 6.26 2.66 -21.22
N ILE A 387 5.73 1.51 -21.64
CA ILE A 387 6.24 0.79 -22.80
C ILE A 387 5.08 0.44 -23.76
N GLY A 388 5.19 0.88 -25.02
CA GLY A 388 4.27 0.53 -26.09
C GLY A 388 2.83 1.01 -25.87
N GLY A 389 1.86 0.11 -26.08
CA GLY A 389 0.42 0.37 -26.11
C GLY A 389 -0.16 0.49 -27.52
N TRP A 390 -1.40 0.96 -27.63
CA TRP A 390 -2.07 1.29 -28.90
C TRP A 390 -2.71 2.68 -28.81
N ASP A 391 -2.54 3.52 -29.85
CA ASP A 391 -2.92 4.96 -29.80
C ASP A 391 -4.32 5.33 -30.31
N GLY A 392 -5.06 4.36 -30.84
CA GLY A 392 -6.30 4.60 -31.59
C GLY A 392 -6.19 4.22 -33.06
N SER A 393 -4.95 4.06 -33.56
CA SER A 393 -4.65 3.65 -34.93
C SER A 393 -3.66 2.50 -35.00
N GLN A 394 -2.48 2.65 -34.43
CA GLN A 394 -1.30 1.80 -34.64
C GLN A 394 -0.74 1.30 -33.30
N THR A 395 0.06 0.23 -33.37
CA THR A 395 0.74 -0.30 -32.18
C THR A 395 1.99 0.53 -31.88
N ARG A 396 2.08 1.05 -30.66
CA ARG A 396 3.18 1.92 -30.22
C ARG A 396 4.48 1.15 -30.05
N LYS A 397 5.56 1.79 -30.49
CA LYS A 397 6.95 1.29 -30.44
C LYS A 397 7.90 2.12 -29.59
N ASP A 398 7.44 3.29 -29.16
CA ASP A 398 8.12 4.18 -28.24
C ASP A 398 7.99 3.69 -26.78
N SER A 399 8.80 4.28 -25.93
CA SER A 399 8.75 4.13 -24.48
C SER A 399 8.99 5.52 -23.88
N GLU A 400 8.55 5.77 -22.66
CA GLU A 400 8.75 7.04 -21.96
C GLU A 400 8.85 6.78 -20.46
N VAL A 401 9.67 7.55 -19.75
CA VAL A 401 9.83 7.46 -18.30
C VAL A 401 9.14 8.64 -17.65
N MET A 402 8.36 8.38 -16.61
CA MET A 402 7.92 9.41 -15.68
C MET A 402 9.11 9.78 -14.78
N LEU A 403 9.66 10.99 -14.96
CA LEU A 403 10.54 11.58 -13.97
C LEU A 403 9.71 12.00 -12.76
N LEU A 404 10.10 11.50 -11.60
CA LEU A 404 9.54 11.86 -10.32
C LEU A 404 10.60 12.66 -9.57
N SER A 405 10.45 13.98 -9.48
CA SER A 405 11.28 14.87 -8.64
C SER A 405 10.38 15.61 -7.64
N SER A 406 10.95 16.08 -6.53
CA SER A 406 10.27 16.95 -5.57
C SER A 406 9.69 18.22 -6.21
N THR A 407 10.30 18.71 -7.30
CA THR A 407 9.91 19.96 -7.99
C THR A 407 9.24 19.75 -9.35
N THR A 408 9.63 18.74 -10.12
CA THR A 408 9.07 18.43 -11.45
C THR A 408 8.52 17.01 -11.53
N LYS A 409 7.38 16.86 -12.20
CA LYS A 409 6.74 15.56 -12.46
C LYS A 409 6.35 15.54 -13.95
N GLU A 410 7.20 14.96 -14.80
CA GLU A 410 7.04 15.01 -16.26
C GLU A 410 7.46 13.70 -16.97
N PHE A 411 7.04 13.53 -18.23
CA PHE A 411 7.44 12.36 -19.04
C PHE A 411 8.60 12.72 -19.98
N VAL A 412 9.66 11.91 -19.95
CA VAL A 412 10.78 11.97 -20.90
C VAL A 412 10.70 10.81 -21.89
N GLN A 413 10.74 11.11 -23.19
CA GLN A 413 10.65 10.09 -24.24
C GLN A 413 11.96 9.32 -24.39
N LEU A 414 11.87 7.99 -24.47
CA LEU A 414 13.00 7.07 -24.69
C LEU A 414 13.10 6.59 -26.15
N GLU A 415 14.18 5.86 -26.46
CA GLU A 415 14.39 5.24 -27.78
C GLU A 415 13.29 4.24 -28.17
N THR A 416 12.88 4.26 -29.45
CA THR A 416 11.83 3.37 -29.97
C THR A 416 12.35 1.96 -30.26
N GLY A 417 11.75 0.94 -29.67
CA GLY A 417 12.05 -0.47 -29.91
C GLY A 417 11.04 -1.18 -30.82
N THR A 418 10.79 -2.46 -30.55
CA THR A 418 9.75 -3.28 -31.21
C THR A 418 8.34 -2.84 -30.76
N PRO A 419 7.37 -2.60 -31.68
CA PRO A 419 5.99 -2.24 -31.33
C PRO A 419 5.32 -3.32 -30.49
N ARG A 420 4.63 -2.96 -29.40
CA ARG A 420 3.95 -3.93 -28.53
C ARG A 420 2.70 -3.40 -27.80
N PHE A 421 1.63 -4.18 -27.81
CA PHE A 421 0.35 -3.93 -27.14
C PHE A 421 -0.15 -5.25 -26.51
N GLU A 422 -0.73 -5.24 -25.30
CA GLU A 422 -1.12 -6.48 -24.57
C GLU A 422 0.04 -7.48 -24.32
N HIS A 423 1.25 -6.95 -24.20
CA HIS A 423 2.42 -7.67 -23.70
C HIS A 423 2.44 -7.61 -22.17
N SER A 424 3.26 -8.46 -21.55
CA SER A 424 3.62 -8.31 -20.13
C SER A 424 5.03 -7.73 -19.99
N ALA A 425 5.25 -7.05 -18.87
CA ALA A 425 6.52 -6.52 -18.44
C ALA A 425 6.77 -6.93 -16.99
N HIS A 426 8.02 -7.25 -16.67
CA HIS A 426 8.46 -7.63 -15.33
C HIS A 426 9.75 -6.86 -15.01
N PRO A 427 9.82 -6.06 -13.93
CA PRO A 427 11.10 -5.53 -13.47
C PRO A 427 11.99 -6.67 -12.98
N THR A 428 13.29 -6.44 -12.96
CA THR A 428 14.27 -7.32 -12.28
C THR A 428 14.85 -6.64 -11.05
N GLY A 429 15.25 -7.43 -10.05
CA GLY A 429 15.92 -6.99 -8.82
C GLY A 429 17.32 -6.38 -9.00
N ASP A 430 17.69 -5.96 -10.22
CA ASP A 430 18.81 -5.06 -10.51
C ASP A 430 18.39 -3.57 -10.56
N GLY A 431 17.10 -3.28 -10.32
CA GLY A 431 16.52 -1.94 -10.24
C GLY A 431 16.41 -1.18 -11.56
N ASN A 432 17.09 -1.64 -12.61
CA ASN A 432 17.32 -0.89 -13.84
C ASN A 432 16.82 -1.58 -15.11
N SER A 433 16.42 -2.87 -15.03
CA SER A 433 16.05 -3.66 -16.22
C SER A 433 14.61 -4.18 -16.17
N VAL A 434 14.01 -4.36 -17.35
CA VAL A 434 12.65 -4.89 -17.53
C VAL A 434 12.63 -6.01 -18.57
N ILE A 435 12.09 -7.17 -18.21
CA ILE A 435 11.82 -8.28 -19.13
C ILE A 435 10.45 -8.06 -19.79
N LEU A 436 10.40 -8.07 -21.12
CA LEU A 436 9.21 -7.86 -21.95
C LEU A 436 8.85 -9.15 -22.69
N VAL A 437 7.57 -9.56 -22.62
CA VAL A 437 7.13 -10.87 -23.11
C VAL A 437 5.89 -10.75 -24.00
N GLY A 438 6.04 -11.15 -25.27
CA GLY A 438 4.94 -11.36 -26.21
C GLY A 438 4.14 -10.09 -26.53
N GLY A 439 2.82 -10.25 -26.65
CA GLY A 439 1.87 -9.21 -27.03
C GLY A 439 1.58 -9.18 -28.54
N ARG A 440 0.93 -8.10 -28.99
CA ARG A 440 0.61 -7.80 -30.39
C ARG A 440 1.60 -6.78 -30.93
N LEU A 441 2.09 -7.02 -32.15
CA LEU A 441 2.84 -6.06 -32.95
C LEU A 441 1.86 -5.10 -33.66
N ASP A 442 2.38 -4.33 -34.61
CA ASP A 442 1.54 -3.74 -35.66
C ASP A 442 1.14 -4.80 -36.71
N ASP A 443 0.45 -4.39 -37.78
CA ASP A 443 0.06 -5.25 -38.93
C ASP A 443 -0.73 -6.54 -38.56
N LYS A 444 -1.30 -6.58 -37.36
CA LYS A 444 -2.02 -7.73 -36.76
C LYS A 444 -1.14 -8.98 -36.56
N GLN A 445 0.15 -8.83 -36.28
CA GLN A 445 0.98 -9.95 -35.83
C GLN A 445 1.01 -10.08 -34.30
N LEU A 446 1.32 -11.27 -33.80
CA LEU A 446 1.65 -11.52 -32.39
C LEU A 446 3.16 -11.67 -32.23
N ASN A 447 3.70 -11.06 -31.19
CA ASN A 447 5.10 -11.17 -30.82
C ASN A 447 5.34 -12.46 -30.01
N GLY A 448 6.51 -13.05 -30.23
CA GLY A 448 7.04 -14.17 -29.46
C GLY A 448 8.47 -13.92 -28.99
N LEU A 449 9.01 -12.71 -29.15
CA LEU A 449 10.29 -12.37 -28.55
C LEU A 449 10.15 -12.23 -27.03
N ILE A 450 11.21 -12.66 -26.33
CA ILE A 450 11.50 -12.26 -24.95
C ILE A 450 12.65 -11.25 -25.07
N GLU A 451 12.41 -10.01 -24.65
CA GLU A 451 13.36 -8.91 -24.77
C GLU A 451 13.63 -8.31 -23.39
N GLN A 452 14.90 -8.10 -23.06
CA GLN A 452 15.32 -7.29 -21.91
C GLN A 452 15.51 -5.86 -22.36
N LEU A 453 15.03 -4.93 -21.54
CA LEU A 453 15.18 -3.49 -21.68
C LEU A 453 16.00 -3.01 -20.49
N ASP A 454 17.24 -2.63 -20.73
CA ASP A 454 18.13 -2.08 -19.71
C ASP A 454 18.08 -0.55 -19.81
N VAL A 455 17.73 0.13 -18.71
CA VAL A 455 17.69 1.59 -18.63
C VAL A 455 18.88 2.06 -17.81
N ARG A 456 19.56 3.11 -18.27
CA ARG A 456 20.61 3.80 -17.51
C ARG A 456 20.33 5.28 -17.48
N ILE A 457 20.34 5.84 -16.28
CA ILE A 457 20.09 7.26 -16.05
C ILE A 457 21.42 7.96 -15.75
N SER A 458 21.58 9.21 -16.19
CA SER A 458 22.75 10.04 -15.88
C SER A 458 22.39 11.52 -15.89
N LYS A 459 22.87 12.27 -14.89
CA LYS A 459 22.70 13.73 -14.79
C LYS A 459 23.96 14.43 -15.32
N ASN A 460 23.78 15.26 -16.34
CA ASN A 460 24.81 16.07 -16.99
C ASN A 460 24.47 17.56 -16.84
N ASP A 461 25.36 18.47 -17.26
CA ASP A 461 25.14 19.92 -17.23
C ASP A 461 23.86 20.36 -18.00
N ASP A 462 23.49 19.62 -19.05
CA ASP A 462 22.27 19.83 -19.86
C ASP A 462 20.99 19.19 -19.26
N GLY A 463 21.09 18.46 -18.13
CA GLY A 463 19.96 17.79 -17.46
C GLY A 463 20.11 16.27 -17.37
N ILE A 464 18.98 15.58 -17.10
CA ILE A 464 18.92 14.12 -16.99
C ILE A 464 18.81 13.49 -18.40
N THR A 465 19.68 12.53 -18.68
CA THR A 465 19.71 11.77 -19.94
C THR A 465 19.59 10.26 -19.69
N PHE A 466 18.88 9.58 -20.58
CA PHE A 466 18.63 8.14 -20.52
C PHE A 466 19.33 7.40 -21.68
N ASP A 467 20.19 6.43 -21.36
CA ASP A 467 20.71 5.42 -22.30
C ASP A 467 19.87 4.13 -22.14
N VAL A 468 19.51 3.49 -23.25
CA VAL A 468 18.45 2.46 -23.28
C VAL A 468 18.85 1.32 -24.21
N THR A 469 19.37 0.22 -23.65
CA THR A 469 19.77 -0.95 -24.45
C THR A 469 18.67 -2.01 -24.50
N ARG A 470 18.54 -2.68 -25.66
CA ARG A 470 17.47 -3.67 -25.91
C ARG A 470 18.08 -4.99 -26.35
N ASN A 471 17.96 -6.01 -25.51
CA ASN A 471 18.62 -7.30 -25.66
C ASN A 471 17.60 -8.43 -25.90
N ALA A 472 17.62 -9.07 -27.07
CA ALA A 472 16.70 -10.16 -27.41
C ALA A 472 17.17 -11.48 -26.76
N LEU A 473 16.59 -11.82 -25.59
CA LEU A 473 17.00 -12.95 -24.77
C LEU A 473 16.59 -14.32 -25.33
N GLY A 474 15.44 -14.40 -26.00
CA GLY A 474 14.87 -15.68 -26.40
C GLY A 474 13.56 -15.55 -27.16
N GLN A 475 12.91 -16.70 -27.42
CA GLN A 475 11.67 -16.78 -28.17
C GLN A 475 10.70 -17.78 -27.56
N LEU A 476 9.42 -17.43 -27.58
CA LEU A 476 8.29 -18.30 -27.27
C LEU A 476 8.04 -19.28 -28.42
N LYS A 477 7.79 -20.55 -28.07
CA LYS A 477 7.28 -21.60 -28.96
C LYS A 477 5.91 -21.21 -29.53
N TYR A 478 5.11 -20.48 -28.76
CA TYR A 478 3.83 -19.92 -29.19
C TYR A 478 3.80 -18.40 -28.97
N PRO A 479 4.14 -17.58 -30.00
CA PRO A 479 3.89 -16.14 -29.99
C PRO A 479 2.42 -15.83 -29.65
N ARG A 480 2.20 -15.00 -28.62
CA ARG A 480 0.91 -14.90 -27.92
C ARG A 480 0.67 -13.53 -27.28
N HIS A 481 -0.61 -13.20 -27.06
CA HIS A 481 -1.07 -12.06 -26.26
C HIS A 481 -2.17 -12.50 -25.26
N GLN A 482 -2.50 -11.65 -24.29
CA GLN A 482 -3.46 -11.94 -23.22
C GLN A 482 -3.16 -13.23 -22.40
N HIS A 483 -1.90 -13.66 -22.40
CA HIS A 483 -1.35 -14.62 -21.45
C HIS A 483 -1.25 -13.99 -20.06
N ALA A 484 -1.16 -14.84 -19.04
CA ALA A 484 -0.55 -14.42 -17.78
C ALA A 484 0.91 -14.87 -17.75
N SER A 485 1.73 -14.16 -17.00
CA SER A 485 3.15 -14.46 -16.85
C SER A 485 3.71 -13.79 -15.62
N ILE A 486 4.68 -14.44 -14.98
CA ILE A 486 5.30 -14.04 -13.72
C ILE A 486 6.81 -14.30 -13.81
N LEU A 487 7.59 -13.44 -13.19
CA LEU A 487 9.02 -13.61 -13.00
C LEU A 487 9.25 -13.91 -11.52
N PHE A 488 9.78 -15.09 -11.19
CA PHE A 488 10.15 -15.43 -9.82
C PHE A 488 11.65 -15.20 -9.61
N GLU A 489 12.00 -14.40 -8.60
CA GLU A 489 13.39 -14.02 -8.30
C GLU A 489 14.02 -14.95 -7.25
N ASP A 490 13.86 -16.26 -7.44
CA ASP A 490 14.30 -17.31 -6.50
C ASP A 490 15.84 -17.50 -6.40
N SER A 491 16.61 -16.84 -7.25
CA SER A 491 18.05 -17.07 -7.47
C SER A 491 18.67 -16.04 -8.43
N GLU A 492 19.99 -16.12 -8.64
CA GLU A 492 20.74 -15.39 -9.70
C GLU A 492 20.17 -15.56 -11.13
N GLN A 493 19.22 -16.46 -11.36
CA GLN A 493 18.69 -16.79 -12.68
C GLN A 493 17.15 -16.83 -12.64
N PRO A 494 16.46 -15.68 -12.60
CA PRO A 494 15.02 -15.60 -12.39
C PRO A 494 14.21 -16.52 -13.31
N LEU A 495 13.17 -17.14 -12.75
CA LEU A 495 12.27 -18.04 -13.46
C LEU A 495 11.11 -17.25 -14.08
N LEU A 496 11.16 -17.01 -15.38
CA LEU A 496 10.02 -16.53 -16.14
C LEU A 496 9.07 -17.70 -16.42
N PHE A 497 7.84 -17.64 -15.92
CA PHE A 497 6.77 -18.59 -16.20
C PHE A 497 5.61 -17.89 -16.93
N ILE A 498 5.05 -18.55 -17.95
CA ILE A 498 4.01 -18.02 -18.84
C ILE A 498 2.91 -19.06 -18.99
N TYR A 499 1.64 -18.67 -18.86
CA TYR A 499 0.49 -19.56 -19.01
C TYR A 499 -0.63 -18.94 -19.84
N GLY A 500 -1.32 -19.79 -20.61
CA GLY A 500 -2.49 -19.43 -21.38
C GLY A 500 -2.25 -18.36 -22.46
N GLY A 501 -3.28 -17.57 -22.74
CA GLY A 501 -3.30 -16.53 -23.77
C GLY A 501 -3.87 -17.02 -25.10
N TYR A 502 -3.84 -16.15 -26.10
CA TYR A 502 -4.22 -16.44 -27.48
C TYR A 502 -2.97 -16.35 -28.35
N GLY A 503 -2.66 -17.41 -29.10
CA GLY A 503 -1.41 -17.53 -29.84
C GLY A 503 -1.36 -18.70 -30.82
N GLY A 504 -0.31 -18.74 -31.62
CA GLY A 504 -0.15 -19.70 -32.72
C GLY A 504 1.21 -20.39 -32.73
N SER A 505 1.30 -21.56 -33.37
CA SER A 505 2.53 -22.38 -33.43
C SER A 505 3.28 -22.30 -34.77
N LEU A 506 2.86 -21.39 -35.65
CA LEU A 506 3.41 -21.24 -37.00
C LEU A 506 3.98 -19.82 -37.13
N GLY A 507 5.28 -19.70 -37.41
CA GLY A 507 5.93 -18.41 -37.73
C GLY A 507 6.86 -17.82 -36.68
N THR A 508 7.22 -18.53 -35.60
CA THR A 508 8.19 -18.08 -34.57
C THR A 508 9.37 -17.27 -35.17
N PRO A 509 9.61 -16.01 -34.76
CA PRO A 509 9.03 -15.32 -33.59
C PRO A 509 7.66 -14.63 -33.79
N HIS A 510 7.06 -14.61 -34.99
CA HIS A 510 5.87 -13.80 -35.29
C HIS A 510 4.78 -14.57 -36.04
N VAL A 511 3.58 -14.68 -35.46
CA VAL A 511 2.40 -15.30 -36.10
C VAL A 511 1.35 -14.26 -36.48
N GLN A 512 0.65 -14.47 -37.58
CA GLN A 512 -0.49 -13.62 -37.99
C GLN A 512 -1.73 -13.90 -37.13
N LEU A 513 -2.38 -12.85 -36.62
CA LEU A 513 -3.58 -12.92 -35.78
C LEU A 513 -4.83 -13.26 -36.61
N THR A 514 -4.94 -14.53 -37.03
CA THR A 514 -6.11 -15.11 -37.68
C THR A 514 -6.56 -16.37 -36.94
N GLY A 515 -7.85 -16.73 -37.01
CA GLY A 515 -8.37 -17.99 -36.43
C GLY A 515 -7.85 -19.26 -37.11
N GLU A 516 -7.16 -19.15 -38.24
CA GLU A 516 -6.47 -20.27 -38.90
C GLU A 516 -5.11 -20.57 -38.23
N ASN A 517 -4.44 -19.55 -37.70
CA ASN A 517 -3.09 -19.66 -37.13
C ASN A 517 -3.07 -19.63 -35.60
N CYS A 518 -4.01 -18.91 -34.99
CA CYS A 518 -4.07 -18.66 -33.54
C CYS A 518 -5.25 -19.37 -32.88
N ARG A 519 -5.05 -19.77 -31.63
CA ARG A 519 -6.02 -20.45 -30.77
C ARG A 519 -5.79 -20.05 -29.31
N ILE A 520 -6.74 -20.35 -28.44
CA ILE A 520 -6.55 -20.22 -26.99
C ILE A 520 -5.60 -21.33 -26.54
N LEU A 521 -4.61 -20.99 -25.73
CA LEU A 521 -3.59 -21.91 -25.26
C LEU A 521 -3.89 -22.41 -23.85
N ASP A 522 -3.57 -23.66 -23.59
CA ASP A 522 -3.29 -24.28 -22.28
C ASP A 522 -1.78 -24.51 -22.08
N GLU A 523 -1.00 -24.60 -23.16
CA GLU A 523 0.45 -24.78 -23.16
C GLU A 523 1.21 -23.71 -22.34
N PRO A 524 1.82 -24.08 -21.19
CA PRO A 524 2.73 -23.22 -20.46
C PRO A 524 4.09 -23.11 -21.16
N GLU A 525 4.83 -22.04 -20.89
CA GLU A 525 6.24 -21.92 -21.24
C GLU A 525 7.04 -21.38 -20.05
N ALA A 526 8.27 -21.85 -19.86
CA ALA A 526 9.11 -21.49 -18.73
C ALA A 526 10.57 -21.31 -19.14
N PHE A 527 11.22 -20.27 -18.63
CA PHE A 527 12.59 -19.89 -18.98
C PHE A 527 13.37 -19.47 -17.75
N ARG A 528 14.62 -19.94 -17.61
CA ARG A 528 15.60 -19.36 -16.70
C ARG A 528 16.28 -18.18 -17.39
N ILE A 529 16.03 -16.97 -16.91
CA ILE A 529 16.60 -15.74 -17.41
C ILE A 529 18.05 -15.62 -16.92
N ARG A 530 18.96 -15.17 -17.78
CA ARG A 530 20.33 -14.79 -17.42
C ARG A 530 20.61 -13.40 -17.98
N THR A 531 20.26 -12.37 -17.22
CA THR A 531 20.39 -10.96 -17.60
C THR A 531 21.83 -10.62 -18.01
N SER A 532 22.80 -10.93 -17.13
CA SER A 532 24.24 -10.72 -17.35
C SER A 532 24.85 -11.49 -18.53
N ALA A 533 24.16 -12.51 -19.05
CA ALA A 533 24.60 -13.29 -20.21
C ALA A 533 23.72 -13.07 -21.46
N GLY A 534 22.70 -12.21 -21.38
CA GLY A 534 21.84 -11.85 -22.51
C GLY A 534 21.00 -13.00 -23.09
N TYR A 535 20.60 -14.01 -22.29
CA TYR A 535 19.75 -15.09 -22.83
C TYR A 535 18.72 -15.67 -21.84
N ALA A 536 17.62 -16.21 -22.40
CA ALA A 536 16.56 -16.92 -21.72
C ALA A 536 16.63 -18.42 -22.06
N ARG A 537 16.95 -19.27 -21.08
CA ARG A 537 17.08 -20.73 -21.26
C ARG A 537 15.72 -21.42 -21.07
N PRO A 538 15.10 -22.01 -22.11
CA PRO A 538 13.85 -22.73 -21.95
C PRO A 538 14.00 -23.96 -21.05
N LEU A 539 12.97 -24.26 -20.26
CA LEU A 539 12.87 -25.46 -19.42
C LEU A 539 11.88 -26.46 -20.04
N LEU A 540 12.20 -27.76 -19.94
CA LEU A 540 11.35 -28.84 -20.43
C LEU A 540 10.32 -29.26 -19.37
N MET A 541 9.05 -29.29 -19.75
CA MET A 541 7.95 -29.76 -18.92
C MET A 541 7.69 -31.25 -19.15
N PRO A 542 7.35 -32.04 -18.11
CA PRO A 542 6.95 -33.43 -18.28
C PRO A 542 5.58 -33.54 -18.97
N PRO A 543 5.36 -34.52 -19.86
CA PRO A 543 4.04 -34.77 -20.43
C PRO A 543 3.08 -35.31 -19.37
N GLY A 544 1.84 -34.81 -19.35
CA GLY A 544 0.79 -35.29 -18.44
C GLY A 544 0.60 -34.49 -17.15
N ALA A 545 0.90 -33.18 -17.15
CA ALA A 545 0.46 -32.29 -16.07
C ALA A 545 -1.07 -32.05 -16.15
N ASP A 546 -1.75 -32.04 -14.99
CA ASP A 546 -3.17 -31.68 -14.88
C ASP A 546 -3.33 -30.15 -14.99
N LEU A 547 -3.23 -29.65 -16.22
CA LEU A 547 -3.30 -28.21 -16.51
C LEU A 547 -4.71 -27.64 -16.30
N PRO A 548 -4.86 -26.39 -15.80
CA PRO A 548 -6.14 -25.67 -15.62
C PRO A 548 -7.04 -25.47 -16.87
N GLY A 549 -6.69 -26.06 -18.01
CA GLY A 549 -7.37 -25.93 -19.29
C GLY A 549 -7.15 -24.58 -19.99
N PRO A 550 -7.45 -24.51 -21.30
CA PRO A 550 -7.09 -23.37 -22.13
C PRO A 550 -7.87 -22.13 -21.74
N ARG A 551 -7.18 -21.00 -21.59
CA ARG A 551 -7.75 -19.71 -21.19
C ARG A 551 -6.89 -18.53 -21.64
N ARG A 552 -7.52 -17.39 -21.92
CA ARG A 552 -6.89 -16.07 -22.14
C ARG A 552 -7.54 -15.00 -21.25
N GLY A 553 -6.90 -13.83 -21.07
CA GLY A 553 -7.43 -12.76 -20.20
C GLY A 553 -7.48 -13.17 -18.71
N LEU A 554 -6.52 -13.99 -18.33
CA LEU A 554 -6.29 -14.55 -17.00
C LEU A 554 -5.25 -13.72 -16.24
N HIS A 555 -5.16 -13.91 -14.92
CA HIS A 555 -4.12 -13.31 -14.09
C HIS A 555 -3.33 -14.40 -13.36
N LEU A 556 -2.01 -14.25 -13.31
CA LEU A 556 -1.11 -14.96 -12.40
C LEU A 556 -0.56 -13.90 -11.42
N PHE A 557 -0.53 -14.22 -10.13
CA PHE A 557 -0.09 -13.32 -9.08
C PHE A 557 0.81 -14.08 -8.09
N PRO A 558 1.96 -13.53 -7.63
CA PRO A 558 2.85 -14.21 -6.67
C PRO A 558 2.14 -14.52 -5.35
N LEU A 559 2.47 -15.66 -4.73
CA LEU A 559 2.01 -16.02 -3.38
C LEU A 559 3.08 -15.88 -2.29
N ASP A 560 4.34 -15.74 -2.69
CA ASP A 560 5.49 -15.63 -1.81
C ASP A 560 6.15 -14.27 -1.98
N ASP A 561 6.51 -13.63 -0.87
CA ASP A 561 7.58 -12.63 -0.88
C ASP A 561 8.89 -13.31 -1.29
N SER A 562 9.76 -12.61 -2.01
CA SER A 562 10.92 -13.18 -2.74
C SER A 562 12.05 -13.76 -1.88
N THR A 563 11.82 -14.02 -0.59
CA THR A 563 12.82 -14.44 0.41
C THR A 563 12.82 -15.94 0.73
N GLY A 564 12.00 -16.75 0.05
CA GLY A 564 12.38 -18.13 -0.30
C GLY A 564 11.61 -19.30 0.30
N GLN A 565 10.30 -19.45 0.03
CA GLN A 565 9.58 -20.74 0.11
C GLN A 565 8.90 -21.18 -1.20
N GLY A 566 9.56 -20.89 -2.32
CA GLY A 566 9.30 -21.51 -3.62
C GLY A 566 8.56 -20.64 -4.62
N ASN A 567 8.42 -21.16 -5.84
CA ASN A 567 7.81 -20.43 -6.95
C ASN A 567 6.29 -20.68 -6.96
N ARG A 568 5.55 -19.99 -6.09
CA ARG A 568 4.08 -20.12 -5.99
C ARG A 568 3.33 -18.94 -6.60
N ALA A 569 2.27 -19.24 -7.33
CA ALA A 569 1.40 -18.23 -7.92
C ALA A 569 -0.08 -18.62 -7.87
N LEU A 570 -0.96 -17.64 -7.70
CA LEU A 570 -2.41 -17.79 -7.86
C LEU A 570 -2.80 -17.51 -9.32
N LEU A 571 -3.43 -18.47 -9.96
CA LEU A 571 -4.13 -18.33 -11.24
C LEU A 571 -5.62 -18.05 -11.01
N VAL A 572 -6.11 -16.92 -11.52
CA VAL A 572 -7.54 -16.60 -11.54
C VAL A 572 -8.07 -16.25 -12.93
N ALA A 573 -9.39 -16.34 -13.06
CA ALA A 573 -10.18 -15.77 -14.16
C ALA A 573 -9.84 -16.32 -15.56
N GLY A 574 -10.31 -15.60 -16.58
CA GLY A 574 -10.06 -15.84 -18.00
C GLY A 574 -11.30 -16.28 -18.79
N THR A 575 -11.10 -16.56 -20.08
CA THR A 575 -12.17 -16.98 -21.00
C THR A 575 -11.73 -18.10 -21.95
N ARG A 576 -12.69 -18.94 -22.36
CA ARG A 576 -12.56 -19.96 -23.42
C ARG A 576 -13.12 -19.53 -24.78
N LYS A 577 -13.44 -18.24 -24.96
CA LYS A 577 -13.84 -17.67 -26.25
C LYS A 577 -12.62 -17.12 -27.01
N GLU A 578 -12.58 -17.28 -28.33
CA GLU A 578 -11.48 -16.77 -29.17
C GLU A 578 -11.27 -15.26 -29.02
N ALA A 579 -10.05 -14.78 -29.28
CA ALA A 579 -9.75 -13.34 -29.23
C ALA A 579 -10.28 -12.62 -30.49
N ILE A 580 -10.85 -11.44 -30.30
CA ILE A 580 -11.27 -10.54 -31.37
C ILE A 580 -10.37 -9.31 -31.42
N LEU A 581 -10.40 -8.58 -32.55
CA LEU A 581 -9.45 -7.49 -32.81
C LEU A 581 -9.48 -6.39 -31.74
N ASP A 582 -10.64 -6.02 -31.21
CA ASP A 582 -10.74 -5.16 -30.03
C ASP A 582 -10.70 -6.00 -28.75
N ALA A 583 -9.53 -6.02 -28.12
CA ALA A 583 -9.20 -6.81 -26.95
C ALA A 583 -10.09 -6.58 -25.73
N PHE A 584 -10.68 -5.38 -25.62
CA PHE A 584 -11.49 -4.92 -24.50
C PHE A 584 -13.00 -4.92 -24.83
N SER A 585 -13.41 -5.55 -25.93
CA SER A 585 -14.82 -5.66 -26.29
C SER A 585 -15.59 -6.48 -25.24
N PRO A 586 -16.79 -6.07 -24.80
CA PRO A 586 -17.50 -6.76 -23.72
C PRO A 586 -17.92 -8.21 -24.03
N VAL A 587 -18.11 -8.56 -25.32
CA VAL A 587 -18.79 -9.80 -25.73
C VAL A 587 -17.86 -11.02 -25.73
N GLN A 588 -17.17 -11.33 -24.61
CA GLN A 588 -15.93 -12.11 -24.63
C GLN A 588 -15.83 -13.38 -23.74
N ILE A 589 -16.88 -13.87 -23.06
CA ILE A 589 -16.67 -14.80 -21.92
C ILE A 589 -17.41 -16.14 -22.02
N THR A 590 -16.74 -17.21 -21.54
CA THR A 590 -17.33 -18.50 -21.15
C THR A 590 -16.57 -19.15 -19.97
N GLU A 591 -17.27 -19.36 -18.85
CA GLU A 591 -17.18 -20.49 -17.90
C GLU A 591 -15.84 -20.82 -17.20
N CYS A 592 -14.88 -19.88 -17.11
CA CYS A 592 -13.66 -20.05 -16.31
C CYS A 592 -13.75 -19.43 -14.89
N ARG A 593 -14.55 -20.05 -13.99
CA ARG A 593 -14.64 -19.63 -12.57
C ARG A 593 -13.60 -20.25 -11.62
N THR A 594 -13.09 -21.45 -11.91
CA THR A 594 -12.14 -22.14 -11.03
C THR A 594 -10.77 -21.45 -11.03
N ALA A 595 -10.32 -21.08 -9.84
CA ALA A 595 -9.00 -20.58 -9.54
C ALA A 595 -8.06 -21.72 -9.13
N TYR A 596 -6.76 -21.56 -9.34
CA TYR A 596 -5.77 -22.59 -9.05
C TYR A 596 -4.52 -21.97 -8.41
N THR A 597 -3.91 -22.64 -7.44
CA THR A 597 -2.52 -22.37 -7.08
C THR A 597 -1.59 -23.19 -7.97
N LEU A 598 -0.46 -22.58 -8.34
CA LEU A 598 0.69 -23.23 -8.94
C LEU A 598 1.81 -23.35 -7.91
N TYR A 599 2.50 -24.49 -7.88
CA TYR A 599 3.86 -24.63 -7.36
C TYR A 599 4.78 -25.06 -8.51
N ALA A 600 5.85 -24.30 -8.76
CA ALA A 600 6.73 -24.46 -9.91
C ALA A 600 8.18 -24.86 -9.50
N GLU A 601 8.39 -26.15 -9.28
CA GLU A 601 9.67 -26.73 -8.88
C GLU A 601 10.65 -26.85 -10.08
N ASP A 602 11.85 -26.26 -9.98
CA ASP A 602 12.99 -26.53 -10.88
C ASP A 602 13.97 -27.46 -10.17
N PRO A 603 13.86 -28.80 -10.34
CA PRO A 603 14.78 -29.76 -9.73
C PRO A 603 16.14 -29.82 -10.46
N GLY A 604 16.45 -28.82 -11.30
CA GLY A 604 17.64 -28.77 -12.12
C GLY A 604 17.53 -29.58 -13.41
N GLY A 605 18.68 -29.78 -14.07
CA GLY A 605 18.77 -30.52 -15.33
C GLY A 605 18.08 -29.86 -16.55
N GLY A 606 17.51 -28.65 -16.40
CA GLY A 606 16.75 -27.98 -17.45
C GLY A 606 15.30 -28.48 -17.59
N ARG A 607 14.71 -28.95 -16.49
CA ARG A 607 13.31 -29.35 -16.42
C ARG A 607 12.58 -28.53 -15.36
N ILE A 608 11.26 -28.44 -15.49
CA ILE A 608 10.37 -27.83 -14.50
C ILE A 608 9.20 -28.77 -14.24
N ARG A 609 8.79 -28.88 -12.98
CA ARG A 609 7.57 -29.55 -12.55
C ARG A 609 6.55 -28.49 -12.14
N LEU A 610 5.30 -28.72 -12.52
CA LEU A 610 4.17 -27.84 -12.22
C LEU A 610 3.13 -28.66 -11.45
N ASP A 611 2.99 -28.41 -10.15
CA ASP A 611 1.91 -28.99 -9.35
C ASP A 611 0.80 -27.93 -9.23
N TRP A 612 -0.39 -28.25 -9.75
CA TRP A 612 -1.57 -27.38 -9.71
C TRP A 612 -2.58 -27.88 -8.68
N THR A 613 -3.07 -27.00 -7.81
CA THR A 613 -4.15 -27.31 -6.84
C THR A 613 -5.32 -26.34 -7.04
N SER A 614 -6.56 -26.79 -6.84
CA SER A 614 -7.75 -25.94 -6.98
C SER A 614 -7.89 -25.00 -5.77
N ALA A 615 -7.76 -23.69 -6.00
CA ALA A 615 -7.90 -22.64 -4.99
C ALA A 615 -9.38 -22.28 -4.69
N GLY A 616 -10.35 -22.99 -5.27
CA GLY A 616 -11.77 -22.66 -5.16
C GLY A 616 -12.32 -22.01 -6.43
N ARG A 617 -13.35 -21.17 -6.30
CA ARG A 617 -14.07 -20.57 -7.44
C ARG A 617 -14.44 -19.11 -7.19
N LEU A 618 -14.23 -18.28 -8.21
CA LEU A 618 -14.76 -16.93 -8.25
C LEU A 618 -16.31 -16.97 -8.19
N PRO A 619 -16.96 -15.99 -7.52
CA PRO A 619 -18.42 -15.97 -7.36
C PRO A 619 -19.14 -15.92 -8.72
N VAL A 620 -18.61 -15.14 -9.66
CA VAL A 620 -19.09 -15.02 -11.05
C VAL A 620 -17.97 -15.37 -12.04
N GLU A 621 -18.33 -15.50 -13.32
CA GLU A 621 -17.35 -15.42 -14.39
C GLU A 621 -16.75 -14.01 -14.42
N MET A 622 -15.42 -13.91 -14.51
CA MET A 622 -14.69 -12.65 -14.60
C MET A 622 -13.69 -12.71 -15.76
N PHE A 623 -13.69 -11.69 -16.61
CA PHE A 623 -12.64 -11.43 -17.60
C PHE A 623 -12.04 -10.05 -17.34
N GLN A 624 -10.70 -9.98 -17.34
CA GLN A 624 -9.94 -8.81 -16.92
C GLN A 624 -10.40 -8.21 -15.57
N PRO A 625 -10.56 -9.02 -14.50
CA PRO A 625 -10.78 -8.47 -13.16
C PRO A 625 -9.55 -7.68 -12.70
N CYS A 626 -9.77 -6.78 -11.75
CA CYS A 626 -8.66 -6.24 -10.99
C CYS A 626 -8.13 -7.28 -9.98
N ILE A 627 -6.83 -7.23 -9.71
CA ILE A 627 -6.15 -8.08 -8.72
C ILE A 627 -5.09 -7.25 -8.01
N ALA A 628 -4.99 -7.38 -6.69
CA ALA A 628 -4.00 -6.70 -5.86
C ALA A 628 -3.66 -7.54 -4.63
N ALA A 629 -2.44 -7.37 -4.12
CA ALA A 629 -2.14 -7.81 -2.76
C ALA A 629 -2.87 -6.86 -1.80
N ILE A 630 -3.52 -7.44 -0.80
CA ILE A 630 -3.96 -6.74 0.40
C ILE A 630 -3.02 -7.18 1.54
N PRO A 631 -2.86 -6.41 2.64
CA PRO A 631 -1.79 -6.71 3.59
C PRO A 631 -1.87 -8.13 4.18
N GLY A 632 -0.77 -8.64 4.73
CA GLY A 632 -0.71 -10.01 5.29
C GLY A 632 -0.97 -11.10 4.25
N GLY A 633 -0.32 -11.02 3.09
CA GLY A 633 -0.25 -12.07 2.06
C GLY A 633 -1.54 -12.40 1.28
N ARG A 634 -2.70 -11.91 1.70
CA ARG A 634 -3.98 -12.18 1.03
C ARG A 634 -4.11 -11.39 -0.28
N ILE A 635 -4.89 -11.92 -1.22
CA ILE A 635 -5.05 -11.33 -2.57
C ILE A 635 -6.51 -11.02 -2.81
N LEU A 636 -6.81 -9.76 -3.14
CA LEU A 636 -8.13 -9.33 -3.58
C LEU A 636 -8.26 -9.54 -5.09
N VAL A 637 -9.36 -10.14 -5.53
CA VAL A 637 -9.77 -10.28 -6.93
C VAL A 637 -11.19 -9.72 -7.07
N ALA A 638 -11.38 -8.68 -7.88
CA ALA A 638 -12.68 -8.01 -7.97
C ALA A 638 -13.00 -7.49 -9.38
N GLY A 639 -14.28 -7.29 -9.65
CA GLY A 639 -14.75 -6.63 -10.86
C GLY A 639 -14.43 -7.38 -12.17
N GLY A 640 -14.00 -6.63 -13.17
CA GLY A 640 -13.94 -7.07 -14.55
C GLY A 640 -15.33 -7.16 -15.20
N LEU A 641 -15.42 -7.99 -16.23
CA LEU A 641 -16.65 -8.26 -16.97
C LEU A 641 -17.20 -9.66 -16.65
N GLU A 642 -18.52 -9.78 -16.52
CA GLU A 642 -19.24 -11.06 -16.41
C GLU A 642 -19.83 -11.54 -17.74
N LYS A 643 -20.38 -12.76 -17.78
CA LYS A 643 -20.68 -13.57 -18.98
C LYS A 643 -21.33 -12.82 -20.15
N GLU A 644 -22.33 -11.99 -19.86
CA GLU A 644 -23.10 -11.20 -20.84
C GLU A 644 -22.36 -9.95 -21.35
N GLY A 645 -21.15 -9.68 -20.87
CA GLY A 645 -20.34 -8.50 -21.17
C GLY A 645 -20.70 -7.28 -20.31
N ARG A 646 -21.37 -7.49 -19.17
CA ARG A 646 -21.67 -6.44 -18.18
C ARG A 646 -20.51 -6.30 -17.19
N PRO A 647 -20.20 -5.10 -16.67
CA PRO A 647 -19.33 -4.97 -15.50
C PRO A 647 -19.94 -5.68 -14.30
N THR A 648 -19.11 -6.22 -13.40
CA THR A 648 -19.57 -6.83 -12.14
C THR A 648 -19.04 -6.08 -10.92
N ALA A 649 -19.84 -6.04 -9.85
CA ALA A 649 -19.44 -5.49 -8.55
C ALA A 649 -18.97 -6.57 -7.56
N GLU A 650 -18.87 -7.82 -8.01
CA GLU A 650 -18.43 -8.96 -7.20
C GLU A 650 -16.93 -8.92 -6.87
N ALA A 651 -16.58 -9.50 -5.73
CA ALA A 651 -15.20 -9.64 -5.27
C ALA A 651 -14.98 -10.92 -4.47
N ALA A 652 -13.73 -11.38 -4.46
CA ALA A 652 -13.26 -12.53 -3.70
C ALA A 652 -11.86 -12.25 -3.13
N ILE A 653 -11.55 -12.89 -2.00
CA ILE A 653 -10.23 -12.83 -1.35
C ILE A 653 -9.66 -14.24 -1.37
N TYR A 654 -8.45 -14.39 -1.91
CA TYR A 654 -7.66 -15.60 -1.72
C TYR A 654 -6.79 -15.44 -0.48
N ASP A 655 -6.82 -16.44 0.39
CA ASP A 655 -5.95 -16.55 1.54
C ASP A 655 -4.87 -17.64 1.31
N PRO A 656 -3.57 -17.31 1.35
CA PRO A 656 -2.50 -18.28 1.16
C PRO A 656 -2.35 -19.27 2.33
N VAL A 657 -2.95 -19.00 3.51
CA VAL A 657 -2.84 -19.89 4.68
C VAL A 657 -3.81 -21.07 4.56
N SER A 658 -5.09 -20.81 4.30
CA SER A 658 -6.11 -21.83 4.01
C SER A 658 -6.00 -22.42 2.60
N GLY A 659 -5.39 -21.68 1.66
CA GLY A 659 -5.33 -22.06 0.25
C GLY A 659 -6.65 -21.87 -0.51
N ILE A 660 -7.58 -21.09 0.05
CA ILE A 660 -8.97 -20.98 -0.43
C ILE A 660 -9.30 -19.54 -0.86
N LEU A 661 -10.09 -19.44 -1.92
CA LEU A 661 -10.71 -18.23 -2.44
C LEU A 661 -12.15 -18.09 -1.90
N GLU A 662 -12.36 -17.10 -1.04
CA GLU A 662 -13.65 -16.79 -0.40
C GLU A 662 -14.32 -15.57 -1.05
N ARG A 663 -15.66 -15.48 -1.01
CA ARG A 663 -16.41 -14.33 -1.56
C ARG A 663 -16.50 -13.21 -0.53
N VAL A 664 -16.29 -11.95 -0.94
CA VAL A 664 -16.49 -10.79 -0.06
C VAL A 664 -17.98 -10.62 0.27
N CYS A 665 -18.30 -10.36 1.53
CA CYS A 665 -19.68 -10.35 2.05
C CYS A 665 -20.57 -9.18 1.57
N ARG A 666 -20.00 -8.15 0.93
CA ARG A 666 -20.72 -7.18 0.07
C ARG A 666 -20.03 -7.02 -1.28
N THR A 667 -20.81 -6.70 -2.30
CA THR A 667 -20.33 -6.14 -3.57
C THR A 667 -19.71 -4.75 -3.39
N MET A 668 -18.85 -4.33 -4.33
CA MET A 668 -18.17 -3.02 -4.33
C MET A 668 -19.13 -1.81 -4.31
N THR A 669 -20.39 -2.03 -4.68
CA THR A 669 -21.47 -1.02 -4.70
C THR A 669 -22.75 -1.65 -4.14
N ASP A 670 -23.53 -0.89 -3.37
CA ASP A 670 -24.80 -1.37 -2.76
C ASP A 670 -25.93 -1.59 -3.78
N SER A 671 -25.78 -1.20 -5.05
CA SER A 671 -26.81 -1.33 -6.09
C SER A 671 -26.98 -2.77 -6.59
N LEU A 672 -27.85 -3.54 -5.92
CA LEU A 672 -28.35 -4.83 -6.41
C LEU A 672 -29.30 -4.70 -7.63
N GLU A 673 -29.79 -3.50 -7.95
CA GLU A 673 -30.58 -3.23 -9.15
C GLU A 673 -29.67 -2.74 -10.30
N ASP A 674 -29.45 -3.66 -11.25
CA ASP A 674 -28.99 -3.56 -12.65
C ASP A 674 -27.98 -2.49 -13.12
N SER A 675 -27.11 -2.92 -14.04
CA SER A 675 -26.31 -2.11 -15.00
C SER A 675 -25.25 -1.12 -14.49
N ARG A 676 -25.21 -0.75 -13.20
CA ARG A 676 -24.37 0.37 -12.70
C ARG A 676 -23.03 0.04 -12.04
N ALA A 677 -22.62 -1.22 -12.01
CA ALA A 677 -21.30 -1.58 -11.49
C ALA A 677 -20.18 -0.87 -12.28
N PRO A 678 -19.16 -0.29 -11.62
CA PRO A 678 -18.04 0.33 -12.30
C PRO A 678 -17.21 -0.73 -13.03
N LEU A 679 -16.66 -0.38 -14.20
CA LEU A 679 -15.76 -1.26 -14.95
C LEU A 679 -14.36 -1.23 -14.33
N ALA A 680 -14.24 -1.87 -13.17
CA ALA A 680 -13.02 -2.07 -12.40
C ALA A 680 -12.14 -3.14 -13.07
N SER A 681 -11.10 -2.70 -13.78
CA SER A 681 -10.13 -3.58 -14.46
C SER A 681 -8.69 -3.41 -13.94
N ARG A 682 -8.47 -2.49 -13.00
CA ARG A 682 -7.18 -2.26 -12.32
C ARG A 682 -7.39 -2.05 -10.83
N ALA A 683 -6.45 -2.57 -10.07
CA ALA A 683 -6.30 -2.31 -8.64
C ALA A 683 -4.81 -2.23 -8.31
N VAL A 684 -4.50 -1.66 -7.17
CA VAL A 684 -3.15 -1.50 -6.64
C VAL A 684 -3.18 -1.65 -5.12
N SER A 685 -2.18 -2.33 -4.58
CA SER A 685 -1.99 -2.49 -3.14
C SER A 685 -1.80 -1.11 -2.49
N LEU A 686 -2.36 -0.88 -1.30
CA LEU A 686 -2.13 0.32 -0.50
C LEU A 686 -1.99 -0.03 0.98
N TRP A 687 -1.47 0.91 1.77
CA TRP A 687 -1.45 0.80 3.22
C TRP A 687 -2.87 0.52 3.77
N GLY A 688 -3.02 -0.61 4.45
CA GLY A 688 -4.30 -1.08 5.00
C GLY A 688 -5.24 -1.82 4.03
N GLY A 689 -4.96 -1.88 2.72
CA GLY A 689 -5.96 -2.35 1.76
C GLY A 689 -5.52 -2.39 0.29
N ALA A 690 -6.46 -2.12 -0.62
CA ALA A 690 -6.19 -1.97 -2.05
C ALA A 690 -7.13 -0.92 -2.68
N LEU A 691 -6.58 -0.02 -3.49
CA LEU A 691 -7.35 0.91 -4.32
C LEU A 691 -7.78 0.18 -5.60
N ILE A 692 -9.06 0.21 -5.91
CA ILE A 692 -9.65 -0.18 -7.18
C ILE A 692 -10.04 1.09 -7.94
N LEU A 693 -9.65 1.20 -9.22
CA LEU A 693 -10.16 2.25 -10.11
C LEU A 693 -11.05 1.62 -11.19
N GLY A 694 -12.27 2.12 -11.32
CA GLY A 694 -13.23 1.65 -12.32
C GLY A 694 -13.86 2.80 -13.10
N ALA A 695 -14.16 2.56 -14.38
CA ALA A 695 -14.85 3.53 -15.22
C ALA A 695 -16.37 3.45 -15.01
N SER A 696 -17.05 4.60 -14.92
CA SER A 696 -18.52 4.69 -14.90
C SER A 696 -19.02 5.38 -16.18
N PRO A 697 -19.40 4.63 -17.23
CA PRO A 697 -19.74 5.23 -18.54
C PRO A 697 -21.01 6.09 -18.52
N GLU A 698 -21.94 5.84 -17.61
CA GLU A 698 -23.15 6.68 -17.41
C GLU A 698 -22.77 8.06 -16.85
N ASN A 699 -21.99 8.07 -15.77
CA ASN A 699 -21.54 9.29 -15.09
C ASN A 699 -20.41 10.01 -15.84
N GLN A 700 -19.76 9.33 -16.79
CA GLN A 700 -18.60 9.78 -17.57
C GLN A 700 -17.32 10.05 -16.76
N THR A 701 -17.29 9.64 -15.49
CA THR A 701 -16.16 9.76 -14.56
C THR A 701 -15.54 8.39 -14.23
N CYS A 702 -14.32 8.40 -13.68
CA CYS A 702 -13.85 7.26 -12.87
C CYS A 702 -14.51 7.26 -11.48
N GLN A 703 -14.50 6.09 -10.84
CA GLN A 703 -14.79 5.89 -9.42
C GLN A 703 -13.60 5.18 -8.77
N ALA A 704 -13.21 5.64 -7.58
CA ALA A 704 -12.17 5.04 -6.76
C ALA A 704 -12.82 4.36 -5.55
N ILE A 705 -12.57 3.06 -5.40
CA ILE A 705 -13.10 2.27 -4.29
C ILE A 705 -11.90 1.66 -3.57
N LEU A 706 -11.69 2.10 -2.33
CA LEU A 706 -10.71 1.54 -1.44
C LEU A 706 -11.32 0.35 -0.72
N PHE A 707 -10.80 -0.84 -0.98
CA PHE A 707 -11.05 -2.01 -0.14
C PHE A 707 -10.21 -1.86 1.13
N ARG A 708 -10.86 -1.70 2.29
CA ARG A 708 -10.23 -1.81 3.61
C ARG A 708 -10.69 -3.10 4.29
N LEU A 709 -9.78 -3.72 5.03
CA LEU A 709 -10.19 -4.64 6.09
C LEU A 709 -10.51 -3.80 7.33
N GLY A 710 -11.60 -4.16 8.02
CA GLY A 710 -12.39 -3.24 8.84
C GLY A 710 -11.66 -2.58 10.02
N ASN A 711 -12.25 -1.47 10.48
CA ASN A 711 -11.92 -0.77 11.73
C ASN A 711 -12.36 -1.59 12.96
#